data_AF-O58384-F1
#
_entry.id   AF-O58384-F1
#
_cell.length_a   1.000
_cell.length_b   1.000
_cell.length_c   1.000
_cell.angle_alpha   90.00
_cell.angle_beta   90.00
_cell.angle_gamma   90.00
#
_symmetry.space_group_name_H-M   'P 1'
#
loop_
_entity.id
_entity.type
_entity.pdbx_description
1 polymer ?
#
loop_
_entity_poly.entity_id
_entity_poly.type
_entity_poly.pdbx_seq_one_letter_code
_entity_poly.pdbx_strand_id
1 'polypeptide(L)'
;MSEKEEKKRARSWIDEILSSDNLTLEAILKKSSGEGKSTPEKPKTESLSRGNILPTPSPQKQEAGEGLPLAFLEKTGALRLEDILKKPEEERKEEEVPIRIQEILTPPTSKKYTGQILKVLDVYGNVRIIRVKGEAVPIYELSIPELSKDEEKLLKLVRDRAIVEIQIDPESIPNLEERRRIFLREVRKMVKEMAPTLSEGRVELLSELIVQNMIGYGKLDPLVRDDNLEEIMVIGTNRPVYVWHRRFGMCKTNITFTSEREILTIIERIAREVGRRIDQQNPLLDARLPDGSRVNATLPPISLDGPTITIRKFKKDPLTIIDLIKFRTLNSEVAAFLWLLVDGLGVKPANILVAGGTGSGKTTTLNSLAMFIPPSERVISIEDTAELQLPIEHWVRLETRPPNVEGKGEITMDDLVKNTLRMRPDRIIVGEVRGPEARTMFTAMNTGHDGALYDFSIIQLSNGRFVLIGDLVEELFKKYSDKIERYKDLEYIELNDEDRFEVVSVGPDLKANKHIVSRVWRRRVREGEKLIRIKTRTGNEVILTRSHPLFAFSNGDVVRKEAGNLKVGDRVAVMMNPPKPPQTKAVVDLSIYAKISDYYLVPNGKGMIKVPNKGLPPEKAQYLVSVNSHPVKLVREVDEKLSYLAGVILGDGYISSNGYYISATFDDEDYMEAFVSVISDFIPNYIPNVKENGKYMVVTVGSKIFAEMLSRIFGIPKGRKLEWDVPDIVLSNDDLMRYFIAGLFDADGYVDENSIILVTKSENVARKIWYALQRLGIISTVSRVKNKGFKEGEIFRVIISGVDDLAKFARSIPLHHSRKRAKLMEVLKTKKTHRGRRAYRVPISAEMIAPLRQMLGLTVSELSKLASHYAGEKVSESLIRHVEKGRVKEIRRSTLRGIALALQQVAKDVGDEEAWVKARRLQLIAEGDVYWDEVVSVEEVDPKELGIEYVYDLTVEDDHNYVANGILVSNCMGTIHSNSARETIIRLESPPMNVPRIMIPALDIIIMQVRYHTRKKGTIRRMTEIAEVSGIEGESIQLNFLYKYDPAKDEIVRTEVPSRFLNILSYHTGMGMDELYYEIEKRKLVLDWMIEKGIRRIDEVGAQIREFYIDEEEFFKKLEREATTIEMSKRVKEFI
;
A
#
# COMPACT_ATOMS: atom_id res chain seq x y z
N MET A 1 53.75 23.68 4.97
CA MET A 1 53.57 22.22 5.17
C MET A 1 53.07 22.02 6.59
N SER A 2 51.77 21.94 6.81
CA SER A 2 51.19 21.91 8.16
C SER A 2 49.68 21.60 8.14
N GLU A 3 49.24 20.65 7.31
CA GLU A 3 47.80 20.45 7.04
C GLU A 3 47.46 19.01 6.59
N LYS A 4 48.03 17.99 7.26
CA LYS A 4 47.82 16.59 6.86
C LYS A 4 47.79 15.52 7.97
N GLU A 5 47.75 15.91 9.25
CA GLU A 5 47.83 14.94 10.37
C GLU A 5 46.59 14.89 11.28
N GLU A 6 45.54 15.67 11.03
CA GLU A 6 44.36 15.76 11.92
C GLU A 6 43.11 14.99 11.44
N LYS A 7 43.30 13.85 10.75
CA LYS A 7 42.22 12.89 10.43
C LYS A 7 42.61 11.43 10.71
N LYS A 8 43.00 11.15 11.96
CA LYS A 8 43.35 9.79 12.41
C LYS A 8 42.91 9.44 13.85
N ARG A 9 41.67 9.76 14.24
CA ARG A 9 41.10 9.34 15.53
C ARG A 9 39.57 9.12 15.53
N ALA A 10 39.10 8.23 14.65
CA ALA A 10 37.82 7.55 14.76
C ALA A 10 37.94 6.18 14.09
N ARG A 11 38.04 5.11 14.87
CA ARG A 11 37.92 3.71 14.38
C ARG A 11 36.68 3.10 15.02
N SER A 12 35.84 2.50 14.19
CA SER A 12 34.53 2.02 14.59
C SER A 12 34.61 0.71 15.36
N TRP A 13 33.61 0.44 16.19
CA TRP A 13 33.49 -0.74 17.05
C TRP A 13 32.94 -1.95 16.27
N ILE A 14 33.40 -2.12 15.02
CA ILE A 14 32.88 -3.08 14.03
C ILE A 14 33.96 -4.11 13.62
N ASP A 15 35.25 -3.76 13.73
CA ASP A 15 36.37 -4.65 13.41
C ASP A 15 36.53 -5.87 14.36
N GLU A 16 35.72 -5.97 15.43
CA GLU A 16 35.86 -6.97 16.50
C GLU A 16 34.75 -8.06 16.51
N ILE A 17 33.79 -8.02 15.56
CA ILE A 17 32.65 -8.97 15.53
C ILE A 17 32.64 -9.90 14.29
N LEU A 18 33.21 -9.48 13.15
CA LEU A 18 33.13 -10.23 11.88
C LEU A 18 34.33 -11.20 11.66
N SER A 19 34.68 -12.02 12.66
CA SER A 19 35.89 -12.87 12.65
C SER A 19 35.69 -14.37 12.93
N SER A 20 34.68 -15.01 12.32
CA SER A 20 34.70 -16.47 12.10
C SER A 20 33.88 -16.91 10.88
N ASP A 21 34.29 -18.05 10.30
CA ASP A 21 33.55 -18.90 9.34
C ASP A 21 33.16 -18.32 7.96
N ASN A 22 34.17 -17.92 7.20
CA ASN A 22 34.12 -17.95 5.73
C ASN A 22 34.58 -19.33 5.20
N LEU A 23 33.70 -20.09 4.56
CA LEU A 23 34.06 -21.22 3.70
C LEU A 23 33.97 -20.79 2.23
N THR A 24 35.12 -20.68 1.56
CA THR A 24 35.19 -20.08 0.21
C THR A 24 34.77 -21.04 -0.90
N LEU A 25 34.09 -20.48 -1.91
CA LEU A 25 33.61 -21.19 -3.11
C LEU A 25 34.71 -21.86 -3.96
N GLU A 26 35.99 -21.52 -3.73
CA GLU A 26 37.14 -22.14 -4.39
C GLU A 26 37.39 -23.60 -3.93
N ALA A 27 36.86 -24.00 -2.78
CA ALA A 27 36.99 -25.38 -2.26
C ALA A 27 36.29 -26.45 -3.13
N ILE A 28 35.42 -26.05 -4.05
CA ILE A 28 34.64 -26.96 -4.92
C ILE A 28 35.40 -27.31 -6.22
N LEU A 29 36.48 -26.60 -6.56
CA LEU A 29 37.15 -26.68 -7.88
C LEU A 29 38.63 -27.13 -7.84
N LYS A 30 38.93 -28.29 -7.22
CA LYS A 30 39.97 -29.28 -7.67
C LYS A 30 40.17 -30.47 -6.70
N LYS A 31 39.45 -31.58 -6.96
CA LYS A 31 39.81 -33.00 -6.68
C LYS A 31 38.60 -33.85 -7.13
N SER A 32 38.74 -34.94 -7.87
CA SER A 32 39.93 -35.62 -8.40
C SER A 32 39.56 -36.40 -9.66
N SER A 33 40.49 -36.56 -10.60
CA SER A 33 40.35 -37.46 -11.75
C SER A 33 40.47 -38.94 -11.36
N GLY A 34 39.71 -39.82 -12.00
CA GLY A 34 39.84 -41.28 -11.90
C GLY A 34 38.95 -42.01 -12.91
N GLU A 35 39.51 -42.95 -13.67
CA GLU A 35 38.81 -43.74 -14.70
C GLU A 35 38.23 -45.05 -14.13
N GLY A 36 37.14 -45.56 -14.72
CA GLY A 36 36.55 -46.85 -14.32
C GLY A 36 35.53 -47.39 -15.35
N LYS A 37 35.90 -48.46 -16.07
CA LYS A 37 35.12 -49.08 -17.16
C LYS A 37 34.00 -49.99 -16.66
N SER A 38 32.84 -50.03 -17.35
CA SER A 38 32.28 -51.28 -17.94
C SER A 38 30.91 -51.10 -18.65
N THR A 39 30.82 -51.54 -19.91
CA THR A 39 29.61 -51.92 -20.71
C THR A 39 29.50 -53.47 -20.78
N PRO A 40 28.53 -54.14 -21.46
CA PRO A 40 27.42 -53.72 -22.36
C PRO A 40 26.02 -54.15 -21.79
N GLU A 41 24.88 -54.38 -22.49
CA GLU A 41 24.41 -54.40 -23.91
C GLU A 41 22.88 -53.99 -23.88
N LYS A 42 22.11 -53.52 -24.90
CA LYS A 42 21.82 -53.91 -26.32
C LYS A 42 21.10 -55.28 -26.46
N PRO A 43 20.30 -55.55 -27.52
CA PRO A 43 19.79 -54.70 -28.63
C PRO A 43 18.21 -54.62 -28.61
N LYS A 44 17.39 -54.13 -29.58
CA LYS A 44 17.33 -54.12 -31.07
C LYS A 44 16.45 -52.94 -31.56
N THR A 45 16.82 -52.16 -32.59
CA THR A 45 16.35 -52.15 -34.02
C THR A 45 14.83 -52.13 -34.21
N GLU A 46 14.22 -51.36 -35.13
CA GLU A 46 14.66 -50.80 -36.45
C GLU A 46 14.25 -49.30 -36.56
N SER A 47 14.83 -48.34 -37.31
CA SER A 47 15.79 -48.23 -38.43
C SER A 47 15.23 -48.15 -39.86
N LEU A 48 15.27 -46.93 -40.45
CA LEU A 48 15.42 -46.49 -41.87
C LEU A 48 14.67 -45.12 -42.05
N SER A 49 15.06 -44.10 -42.84
CA SER A 49 16.29 -43.63 -43.51
C SER A 49 15.92 -42.41 -44.41
N ARG A 50 16.75 -41.42 -44.80
CA ARG A 50 18.17 -41.04 -44.58
C ARG A 50 18.41 -39.60 -45.14
N GLY A 51 19.51 -38.95 -44.74
CA GLY A 51 20.03 -37.70 -45.34
C GLY A 51 19.78 -36.45 -44.46
N ASN A 52 20.66 -35.98 -43.56
CA ASN A 52 22.14 -36.04 -43.45
C ASN A 52 22.85 -35.34 -44.64
N ILE A 53 23.77 -34.39 -44.49
CA ILE A 53 24.74 -34.01 -43.42
C ILE A 53 24.89 -32.45 -43.46
N LEU A 54 24.89 -31.68 -42.35
CA LEU A 54 25.98 -31.40 -41.35
C LEU A 54 27.30 -30.83 -41.97
N PRO A 55 28.20 -30.13 -41.23
CA PRO A 55 28.14 -29.67 -39.83
C PRO A 55 28.43 -28.15 -39.66
N THR A 56 28.35 -27.64 -38.43
CA THR A 56 29.11 -26.45 -37.99
C THR A 56 30.54 -26.84 -37.61
N PRO A 57 31.53 -25.96 -37.87
CA PRO A 57 32.37 -25.53 -36.73
C PRO A 57 32.80 -24.05 -36.79
N SER A 58 33.22 -23.55 -35.63
CA SER A 58 33.99 -22.32 -35.43
C SER A 58 35.36 -22.69 -34.78
N PRO A 59 36.24 -21.74 -34.43
CA PRO A 59 36.79 -20.66 -35.25
C PRO A 59 38.34 -20.63 -35.23
N GLN A 60 39.02 -20.16 -36.30
CA GLN A 60 40.41 -19.68 -36.16
C GLN A 60 40.90 -18.73 -37.27
N LYS A 61 42.03 -18.07 -36.97
CA LYS A 61 42.64 -16.93 -37.68
C LYS A 61 43.28 -17.28 -39.02
N GLN A 62 43.36 -16.31 -39.94
CA GLN A 62 44.62 -15.94 -40.63
C GLN A 62 44.54 -14.51 -41.21
N GLU A 63 45.70 -13.92 -41.51
CA GLU A 63 45.88 -12.54 -42.03
C GLU A 63 46.62 -12.55 -43.38
N ALA A 64 46.71 -11.37 -44.02
CA ALA A 64 47.57 -10.97 -45.15
C ALA A 64 47.16 -11.34 -46.61
N GLY A 65 47.59 -10.50 -47.56
CA GLY A 65 47.32 -10.60 -49.02
C GLY A 65 46.19 -9.68 -49.52
N GLU A 66 46.29 -8.36 -49.41
CA GLU A 66 46.92 -7.44 -50.39
C GLU A 66 46.19 -7.29 -51.76
N GLY A 67 45.35 -6.23 -51.83
CA GLY A 67 45.36 -5.18 -52.87
C GLY A 67 45.26 -5.48 -54.37
N LEU A 68 44.23 -4.91 -55.02
CA LEU A 68 44.22 -4.29 -56.38
C LEU A 68 43.02 -3.28 -56.41
N PRO A 69 42.95 -2.28 -57.33
CA PRO A 69 42.80 -0.89 -56.87
C PRO A 69 41.56 -0.13 -57.40
N LEU A 70 41.39 1.10 -56.90
CA LEU A 70 40.54 2.11 -57.54
C LEU A 70 41.09 2.45 -58.93
N ALA A 71 40.28 2.27 -59.98
CA ALA A 71 40.15 3.19 -61.13
C ALA A 71 39.25 2.61 -62.25
N PHE A 72 37.91 2.73 -62.14
CA PHE A 72 37.04 2.77 -63.33
C PHE A 72 35.63 3.33 -63.06
N LEU A 73 35.51 4.62 -62.74
CA LEU A 73 34.22 5.35 -62.82
C LEU A 73 34.36 6.88 -62.93
N GLU A 74 35.35 7.36 -63.69
CA GLU A 74 35.24 8.68 -64.32
C GLU A 74 34.66 8.53 -65.74
N LYS A 75 33.95 9.56 -66.21
CA LYS A 75 33.34 9.67 -67.56
C LYS A 75 32.12 8.78 -67.87
N THR A 76 31.01 9.05 -67.21
CA THR A 76 29.78 9.42 -67.94
C THR A 76 29.17 10.65 -67.30
N GLY A 77 28.68 11.60 -68.11
CA GLY A 77 28.18 12.90 -67.64
C GLY A 77 26.83 12.84 -66.93
N ALA A 78 26.43 13.95 -66.31
CA ALA A 78 25.14 14.09 -65.65
C ALA A 78 23.97 13.94 -66.63
N LEU A 79 23.17 12.88 -66.46
CA LEU A 79 21.87 12.73 -67.11
C LEU A 79 20.84 13.60 -66.40
N ARG A 80 20.29 14.58 -67.11
CA ARG A 80 19.14 15.37 -66.64
C ARG A 80 17.84 14.69 -67.07
N LEU A 81 16.77 14.87 -66.30
CA LEU A 81 15.43 14.40 -66.70
C LEU A 81 14.94 15.04 -68.01
N GLU A 82 15.51 16.19 -68.38
CA GLU A 82 15.27 16.95 -69.61
C GLU A 82 15.47 16.13 -70.90
N ASP A 83 16.37 15.13 -70.90
CA ASP A 83 16.71 14.34 -72.09
C ASP A 83 15.73 13.20 -72.40
N ILE A 84 14.84 12.85 -71.46
CA ILE A 84 13.87 11.74 -71.61
C ILE A 84 12.55 12.22 -72.26
N LEU A 85 12.27 13.53 -72.24
CA LEU A 85 10.97 14.11 -72.60
C LEU A 85 11.04 15.07 -73.80
N LYS A 86 11.05 14.53 -75.03
CA LYS A 86 10.91 15.34 -76.26
C LYS A 86 10.02 14.72 -77.33
N LYS A 87 8.81 15.27 -77.47
CA LYS A 87 8.16 15.77 -78.72
C LYS A 87 6.62 15.80 -78.60
N PRO A 88 5.92 16.67 -79.34
CA PRO A 88 6.29 18.01 -79.80
C PRO A 88 5.28 19.09 -79.32
N GLU A 89 5.58 20.36 -79.57
CA GLU A 89 4.65 21.48 -79.33
C GLU A 89 3.69 21.69 -80.51
N GLU A 90 2.41 21.90 -80.23
CA GLU A 90 1.53 22.82 -80.99
C GLU A 90 0.31 23.22 -80.13
N GLU A 91 -0.35 24.33 -80.48
CA GLU A 91 -1.54 24.92 -79.80
C GLU A 91 -1.35 25.26 -78.29
N ARG A 92 -0.69 26.37 -77.92
CA ARG A 92 -1.12 27.80 -77.93
C ARG A 92 -2.14 28.25 -76.85
N LYS A 93 -1.65 29.17 -76.01
CA LYS A 93 -2.25 30.46 -75.57
C LYS A 93 -3.27 30.53 -74.40
N GLU A 94 -2.92 31.48 -73.53
CA GLU A 94 -3.73 32.59 -72.96
C GLU A 94 -4.37 32.53 -71.55
N GLU A 95 -4.34 33.73 -70.96
CA GLU A 95 -4.96 34.26 -69.72
C GLU A 95 -4.56 33.71 -68.33
N GLU A 96 -3.86 34.55 -67.56
CA GLU A 96 -3.74 34.44 -66.11
C GLU A 96 -5.06 34.87 -65.44
N VAL A 97 -5.66 34.00 -64.63
CA VAL A 97 -6.81 34.32 -63.78
C VAL A 97 -6.45 34.00 -62.32
N PRO A 98 -6.64 34.93 -61.36
CA PRO A 98 -6.30 34.68 -59.96
C PRO A 98 -7.30 33.69 -59.32
N ILE A 99 -6.88 32.42 -59.22
CA ILE A 99 -7.70 31.32 -58.68
C ILE A 99 -8.17 31.67 -57.26
N ARG A 100 -9.48 31.74 -57.07
CA ARG A 100 -10.09 31.92 -55.76
C ARG A 100 -10.05 30.59 -54.99
N ILE A 101 -9.78 30.67 -53.69
CA ILE A 101 -9.60 29.54 -52.76
C ILE A 101 -10.78 28.53 -52.76
N GLN A 102 -11.96 28.92 -53.26
CA GLN A 102 -13.14 28.06 -53.35
C GLN A 102 -13.04 26.92 -54.39
N GLU A 103 -12.17 27.00 -55.40
CA GLU A 103 -12.13 25.98 -56.48
C GLU A 103 -11.34 24.71 -56.12
N ILE A 104 -10.54 24.77 -55.04
CA ILE A 104 -9.80 23.63 -54.46
C ILE A 104 -10.74 22.54 -53.90
N LEU A 105 -12.06 22.82 -53.82
CA LEU A 105 -13.09 21.91 -53.30
C LEU A 105 -13.78 21.03 -54.36
N THR A 106 -13.26 20.95 -55.57
CA THR A 106 -13.73 19.94 -56.56
C THR A 106 -13.34 18.52 -56.11
N PRO A 107 -14.28 17.55 -56.04
CA PRO A 107 -14.01 16.24 -55.45
C PRO A 107 -13.23 15.30 -56.42
N PRO A 108 -12.12 14.68 -55.99
CA PRO A 108 -11.39 13.70 -56.81
C PRO A 108 -12.24 12.48 -57.19
N THR A 109 -12.14 12.05 -58.45
CA THR A 109 -13.00 11.03 -59.06
C THR A 109 -12.48 9.58 -58.87
N SER A 110 -12.32 9.13 -57.63
CA SER A 110 -12.10 7.70 -57.32
C SER A 110 -13.07 7.15 -56.25
N LYS A 111 -14.20 6.58 -56.70
CA LYS A 111 -15.24 5.98 -55.83
C LYS A 111 -14.72 4.70 -55.13
N LYS A 112 -14.21 4.84 -53.90
CA LYS A 112 -13.79 3.70 -53.05
C LYS A 112 -14.89 3.12 -52.15
N TYR A 113 -16.14 3.55 -52.31
CA TYR A 113 -17.29 3.06 -51.53
C TYR A 113 -18.49 2.79 -52.46
N THR A 114 -19.24 1.71 -52.17
CA THR A 114 -20.31 1.20 -53.03
C THR A 114 -21.69 1.84 -52.78
N GLY A 115 -21.85 2.61 -51.70
CA GLY A 115 -23.12 3.22 -51.29
C GLY A 115 -23.32 4.66 -51.75
N GLN A 116 -24.57 5.10 -51.80
CA GLN A 116 -24.95 6.50 -52.03
C GLN A 116 -24.61 7.36 -50.81
N ILE A 117 -23.98 8.53 -51.00
CA ILE A 117 -23.79 9.51 -49.93
C ILE A 117 -25.16 10.07 -49.51
N LEU A 118 -25.48 9.96 -48.21
CA LEU A 118 -26.73 10.47 -47.64
C LEU A 118 -26.58 11.89 -47.09
N LYS A 119 -25.42 12.19 -46.47
CA LYS A 119 -25.15 13.49 -45.84
C LYS A 119 -23.64 13.69 -45.61
N VAL A 120 -23.13 14.90 -45.84
CA VAL A 120 -21.84 15.36 -45.30
C VAL A 120 -22.05 15.82 -43.86
N LEU A 121 -21.23 15.33 -42.93
CA LEU A 121 -21.32 15.61 -41.49
C LEU A 121 -20.37 16.73 -41.05
N ASP A 122 -19.17 16.79 -41.64
CA ASP A 122 -18.15 17.81 -41.40
C ASP A 122 -17.15 17.89 -42.57
N VAL A 123 -16.46 19.02 -42.68
CA VAL A 123 -15.33 19.25 -43.60
C VAL A 123 -14.32 20.17 -42.91
N TYR A 124 -13.04 19.78 -42.83
CA TYR A 124 -11.97 20.63 -42.31
C TYR A 124 -10.61 20.19 -42.87
N GLY A 125 -9.71 21.13 -43.18
CA GLY A 125 -8.42 20.83 -43.79
C GLY A 125 -8.57 20.00 -45.07
N ASN A 126 -7.89 18.85 -45.13
CA ASN A 126 -8.02 17.85 -46.20
C ASN A 126 -8.95 16.67 -45.83
N VAL A 127 -9.81 16.82 -44.82
CA VAL A 127 -10.71 15.78 -44.29
C VAL A 127 -12.17 16.09 -44.63
N ARG A 128 -12.90 15.07 -45.09
CA ARG A 128 -14.34 15.10 -45.33
C ARG A 128 -15.02 13.94 -44.59
N ILE A 129 -16.01 14.21 -43.75
CA ILE A 129 -16.72 13.17 -42.97
C ILE A 129 -18.13 12.99 -43.55
N ILE A 130 -18.46 11.78 -44.00
CA ILE A 130 -19.70 11.48 -44.75
C ILE A 130 -20.47 10.29 -44.17
N ARG A 131 -21.80 10.35 -44.24
CA ARG A 131 -22.69 9.22 -43.96
C ARG A 131 -23.12 8.59 -45.28
N VAL A 132 -22.85 7.29 -45.46
CA VAL A 132 -23.12 6.55 -46.69
C VAL A 132 -24.20 5.49 -46.46
N LYS A 133 -25.10 5.31 -47.43
CA LYS A 133 -26.18 4.31 -47.39
C LYS A 133 -25.59 2.90 -47.47
N GLY A 134 -25.80 2.10 -46.41
CA GLY A 134 -25.30 0.72 -46.29
C GLY A 134 -24.09 0.58 -45.35
N GLU A 135 -23.39 1.67 -45.02
CA GLU A 135 -22.29 1.65 -44.05
C GLU A 135 -22.82 1.87 -42.62
N ALA A 136 -22.38 1.04 -41.67
CA ALA A 136 -22.81 1.13 -40.28
C ALA A 136 -22.25 2.39 -39.57
N VAL A 137 -21.02 2.77 -39.91
CA VAL A 137 -20.27 3.93 -39.40
C VAL A 137 -20.19 5.04 -40.45
N PRO A 138 -19.93 6.31 -40.07
CA PRO A 138 -19.50 7.33 -41.03
C PRO A 138 -18.17 6.95 -41.67
N ILE A 139 -17.90 7.52 -42.84
CA ILE A 139 -16.58 7.44 -43.49
C ILE A 139 -15.84 8.75 -43.19
N TYR A 140 -14.59 8.60 -42.72
CA TYR A 140 -13.62 9.68 -42.57
C TYR A 140 -12.70 9.63 -43.79
N GLU A 141 -12.88 10.56 -44.72
CA GLU A 141 -12.21 10.55 -46.02
C GLU A 141 -11.10 11.60 -46.04
N LEU A 142 -9.86 11.15 -46.17
CA LEU A 142 -8.71 12.02 -46.44
C LEU A 142 -8.59 12.25 -47.94
N SER A 143 -8.40 13.52 -48.34
CA SER A 143 -7.89 13.84 -49.66
C SER A 143 -6.40 13.49 -49.70
N ILE A 144 -6.09 12.31 -50.24
CA ILE A 144 -4.74 11.83 -50.50
C ILE A 144 -4.36 12.26 -51.92
N PRO A 145 -3.23 12.96 -52.15
CA PRO A 145 -2.85 13.36 -53.50
C PRO A 145 -2.56 12.15 -54.38
N GLU A 146 -3.10 12.15 -55.60
CA GLU A 146 -2.70 11.19 -56.62
C GLU A 146 -1.33 11.60 -57.19
N LEU A 147 -0.45 10.60 -57.30
CA LEU A 147 0.92 10.69 -57.81
C LEU A 147 1.00 9.97 -59.16
N SER A 148 1.69 10.58 -60.11
CA SER A 148 2.10 9.90 -61.34
C SER A 148 3.19 8.85 -61.06
N LYS A 149 3.34 7.87 -61.96
CA LYS A 149 4.40 6.84 -61.85
C LYS A 149 5.82 7.41 -61.84
N ASP A 150 6.02 8.62 -62.35
CA ASP A 150 7.32 9.29 -62.38
C ASP A 150 7.54 10.14 -61.13
N GLU A 151 6.48 10.71 -60.54
CA GLU A 151 6.53 11.23 -59.17
C GLU A 151 6.81 10.11 -58.15
N GLU A 152 6.21 8.93 -58.26
CA GLU A 152 6.52 7.79 -57.37
C GLU A 152 8.00 7.38 -57.45
N LYS A 153 8.59 7.35 -58.65
CA LYS A 153 10.04 7.11 -58.84
C LYS A 153 10.87 8.22 -58.21
N LEU A 154 10.50 9.48 -58.43
CA LEU A 154 11.20 10.64 -57.86
C LEU A 154 11.15 10.62 -56.33
N LEU A 155 9.99 10.32 -55.75
CA LEU A 155 9.78 10.20 -54.30
C LEU A 155 10.67 9.12 -53.69
N LYS A 156 10.85 7.99 -54.40
CA LYS A 156 11.82 6.96 -54.02
C LYS A 156 13.27 7.42 -54.16
N LEU A 157 13.67 7.96 -55.31
CA LEU A 157 15.05 8.38 -55.59
C LEU A 157 15.52 9.48 -54.63
N VAL A 158 14.68 10.48 -54.35
CA VAL A 158 14.99 11.55 -53.39
C VAL A 158 15.04 11.00 -51.96
N ARG A 159 14.16 10.07 -51.57
CA ARG A 159 14.24 9.39 -50.27
C ARG A 159 15.55 8.61 -50.12
N ASP A 160 15.91 7.80 -51.11
CA ASP A 160 17.11 6.96 -51.07
C ASP A 160 18.39 7.84 -51.05
N ARG A 161 18.40 8.95 -51.80
CA ARG A 161 19.45 9.99 -51.74
C ARG A 161 19.53 10.68 -50.37
N ALA A 162 18.38 11.09 -49.81
CA ALA A 162 18.31 11.79 -48.54
C ALA A 162 18.74 10.92 -47.34
N ILE A 163 18.57 9.60 -47.42
CA ILE A 163 19.09 8.65 -46.42
C ILE A 163 20.64 8.61 -46.40
N VAL A 164 21.29 8.92 -47.52
CA VAL A 164 22.77 8.89 -47.65
C VAL A 164 23.40 10.26 -47.41
N GLU A 165 22.78 11.34 -47.92
CA GLU A 165 23.33 12.70 -47.84
C GLU A 165 23.03 13.41 -46.51
N ILE A 166 21.91 13.10 -45.82
CA ILE A 166 21.59 13.73 -44.53
C ILE A 166 22.31 12.99 -43.39
N GLN A 167 23.58 13.34 -43.17
CA GLN A 167 24.40 12.82 -42.06
C GLN A 167 24.00 13.35 -40.66
N ILE A 168 22.83 13.99 -40.53
CA ILE A 168 22.29 14.41 -39.24
C ILE A 168 21.63 13.19 -38.61
N ASP A 169 22.19 12.70 -37.50
CA ASP A 169 21.51 11.70 -36.66
C ASP A 169 20.15 12.26 -36.20
N PRO A 170 19.02 11.65 -36.55
CA PRO A 170 17.70 12.11 -36.11
C PRO A 170 17.60 12.22 -34.59
N GLU A 171 18.29 11.36 -33.84
CA GLU A 171 18.25 11.31 -32.38
C GLU A 171 19.03 12.47 -31.73
N SER A 172 19.93 13.15 -32.47
CA SER A 172 20.62 14.36 -31.99
C SER A 172 19.74 15.62 -32.01
N ILE A 173 18.51 15.55 -32.54
CA ILE A 173 17.53 16.65 -32.52
C ILE A 173 16.29 16.14 -31.78
N PRO A 174 16.11 16.46 -30.48
CA PRO A 174 14.97 15.98 -29.70
C PRO A 174 13.60 16.53 -30.15
N ASN A 175 13.57 17.75 -30.68
CA ASN A 175 12.33 18.41 -31.09
C ASN A 175 11.86 17.91 -32.47
N LEU A 176 10.72 17.20 -32.50
CA LEU A 176 10.12 16.63 -33.71
C LEU A 176 9.75 17.68 -34.77
N GLU A 177 9.25 18.87 -34.39
CA GLU A 177 8.91 19.92 -35.36
C GLU A 177 10.17 20.55 -35.97
N GLU A 178 11.23 20.72 -35.17
CA GLU A 178 12.51 21.26 -35.62
C GLU A 178 13.26 20.26 -36.52
N ARG A 179 13.32 18.99 -36.11
CA ARG A 179 13.79 17.85 -36.92
C ARG A 179 13.04 17.82 -38.26
N ARG A 180 11.70 17.91 -38.23
CA ARG A 180 10.86 17.95 -39.45
C ARG A 180 11.19 19.17 -40.32
N ARG A 181 11.36 20.35 -39.74
CA ARG A 181 11.67 21.62 -40.46
C ARG A 181 13.03 21.55 -41.17
N ILE A 182 14.04 21.00 -40.50
CA ILE A 182 15.40 20.82 -41.06
C ILE A 182 15.36 19.83 -42.24
N PHE A 183 14.78 18.65 -42.04
CA PHE A 183 14.67 17.65 -43.12
C PHE A 183 13.80 18.14 -44.28
N LEU A 184 12.70 18.87 -44.02
CA LEU A 184 11.88 19.46 -45.08
C LEU A 184 12.68 20.44 -45.95
N ARG A 185 13.57 21.25 -45.36
CA ARG A 185 14.44 22.17 -46.08
C ARG A 185 15.41 21.43 -47.01
N GLU A 186 16.11 20.41 -46.50
CA GLU A 186 17.09 19.66 -47.31
C GLU A 186 16.42 18.78 -48.37
N VAL A 187 15.32 18.10 -48.04
CA VAL A 187 14.53 17.33 -49.00
C VAL A 187 13.96 18.25 -50.09
N ARG A 188 13.43 19.42 -49.74
CA ARG A 188 12.92 20.40 -50.73
C ARG A 188 14.01 20.89 -51.68
N LYS A 189 15.25 21.04 -51.18
CA LYS A 189 16.42 21.31 -52.03
C LYS A 189 16.68 20.16 -53.00
N MET A 190 16.72 18.91 -52.53
CA MET A 190 16.91 17.72 -53.39
C MET A 190 15.80 17.54 -54.43
N VAL A 191 14.53 17.79 -54.08
CA VAL A 191 13.40 17.75 -55.03
C VAL A 191 13.59 18.81 -56.13
N LYS A 192 13.96 20.04 -55.77
CA LYS A 192 14.24 21.11 -56.76
C LYS A 192 15.45 20.81 -57.64
N GLU A 193 16.50 20.20 -57.10
CA GLU A 193 17.69 19.80 -57.87
C GLU A 193 17.36 18.70 -58.90
N MET A 194 16.49 17.74 -58.54
CA MET A 194 16.20 16.56 -59.37
C MET A 194 15.01 16.75 -60.31
N ALA A 195 14.09 17.67 -60.01
CA ALA A 195 12.91 17.98 -60.81
C ALA A 195 12.59 19.49 -60.82
N PRO A 196 13.47 20.33 -61.40
CA PRO A 196 13.35 21.80 -61.38
C PRO A 196 12.13 22.35 -62.15
N THR A 197 11.47 21.53 -62.95
CA THR A 197 10.26 21.88 -63.73
C THR A 197 8.96 21.75 -62.95
N LEU A 198 8.98 21.22 -61.71
CA LEU A 198 7.80 21.14 -60.85
C LEU A 198 7.45 22.51 -60.26
N SER A 199 6.15 22.82 -60.18
CA SER A 199 5.67 24.02 -59.49
C SER A 199 5.96 23.96 -57.99
N GLU A 200 6.18 25.11 -57.35
CA GLU A 200 6.47 25.18 -55.90
C GLU A 200 5.43 24.44 -55.04
N GLY A 201 4.16 24.44 -55.43
CA GLY A 201 3.11 23.67 -54.74
C GLY A 201 3.29 22.15 -54.84
N ARG A 202 3.72 21.61 -55.98
CA ARG A 202 4.05 20.17 -56.13
C ARG A 202 5.39 19.83 -55.48
N VAL A 203 6.37 20.73 -55.53
CA VAL A 203 7.64 20.60 -54.82
C VAL A 203 7.41 20.49 -53.31
N GLU A 204 6.62 21.38 -52.72
CA GLU A 204 6.28 21.34 -51.28
C GLU A 204 5.52 20.06 -50.92
N LEU A 205 4.52 19.68 -51.72
CA LEU A 205 3.72 18.47 -51.53
C LEU A 205 4.57 17.18 -51.52
N LEU A 206 5.45 17.03 -52.50
CA LEU A 206 6.36 15.88 -52.58
C LEU A 206 7.39 15.90 -51.44
N SER A 207 7.89 17.08 -51.06
CA SER A 207 8.81 17.24 -49.93
C SER A 207 8.16 16.84 -48.61
N GLU A 208 6.91 17.26 -48.38
CA GLU A 208 6.12 16.79 -47.24
C GLU A 208 5.97 15.26 -47.28
N LEU A 209 5.52 14.67 -48.40
CA LEU A 209 5.32 13.21 -48.52
C LEU A 209 6.62 12.42 -48.29
N ILE A 210 7.77 12.90 -48.76
CA ILE A 210 9.08 12.28 -48.50
C ILE A 210 9.39 12.35 -47.01
N VAL A 211 9.23 13.50 -46.35
CA VAL A 211 9.50 13.66 -44.90
C VAL A 211 8.51 12.89 -44.02
N GLN A 212 7.24 12.78 -44.42
CA GLN A 212 6.23 11.94 -43.75
C GLN A 212 6.60 10.45 -43.80
N ASN A 213 7.27 9.99 -44.85
CA ASN A 213 7.81 8.64 -44.95
C ASN A 213 9.16 8.48 -44.22
N MET A 214 10.05 9.47 -44.31
CA MET A 214 11.40 9.42 -43.71
C MET A 214 11.37 9.51 -42.19
N ILE A 215 10.56 10.41 -41.61
CA ILE A 215 10.51 10.68 -40.16
C ILE A 215 9.13 10.35 -39.56
N GLY A 216 8.05 10.68 -40.27
CA GLY A 216 6.68 10.50 -39.77
C GLY A 216 6.19 9.04 -39.73
N TYR A 217 4.90 8.88 -39.43
CA TYR A 217 4.23 7.56 -39.33
C TYR A 217 3.67 7.06 -40.68
N GLY A 218 4.27 7.48 -41.81
CA GLY A 218 3.84 7.09 -43.16
C GLY A 218 2.36 7.40 -43.41
N LYS A 219 1.58 6.41 -43.86
CA LYS A 219 0.13 6.56 -44.12
C LYS A 219 -0.70 6.95 -42.90
N LEU A 220 -0.21 6.73 -41.66
CA LEU A 220 -0.92 7.15 -40.44
C LEU A 220 -0.63 8.60 -40.05
N ASP A 221 0.43 9.19 -40.59
CA ASP A 221 0.96 10.50 -40.17
C ASP A 221 -0.08 11.65 -40.23
N PRO A 222 -1.00 11.73 -41.22
CA PRO A 222 -2.10 12.71 -41.20
C PRO A 222 -3.12 12.45 -40.08
N LEU A 223 -3.42 11.19 -39.78
CA LEU A 223 -4.35 10.81 -38.69
C LEU A 223 -3.74 11.14 -37.33
N VAL A 224 -2.44 10.86 -37.15
CA VAL A 224 -1.72 11.16 -35.89
C VAL A 224 -1.67 12.67 -35.63
N ARG A 225 -1.68 13.53 -36.67
CA ARG A 225 -1.78 14.99 -36.47
C ARG A 225 -3.19 15.56 -36.28
N ASP A 226 -4.26 14.84 -36.59
CA ASP A 226 -5.62 15.34 -36.38
C ASP A 226 -6.02 15.25 -34.90
N ASP A 227 -6.12 16.39 -34.20
CA ASP A 227 -6.53 16.46 -32.80
C ASP A 227 -8.04 16.22 -32.60
N ASN A 228 -8.84 16.20 -33.67
CA ASN A 228 -10.23 15.76 -33.62
C ASN A 228 -10.37 14.23 -33.49
N LEU A 229 -9.28 13.48 -33.65
CA LEU A 229 -9.22 12.04 -33.41
C LEU A 229 -8.79 11.72 -31.97
N GLU A 230 -9.40 10.69 -31.41
CA GLU A 230 -9.15 10.13 -30.07
C GLU A 230 -8.42 8.79 -30.16
N GLU A 231 -8.75 7.95 -31.13
CA GLU A 231 -8.13 6.64 -31.36
C GLU A 231 -7.96 6.36 -32.87
N ILE A 232 -6.87 5.67 -33.25
CA ILE A 232 -6.53 5.25 -34.62
C ILE A 232 -6.21 3.75 -34.57
N MET A 233 -6.85 2.94 -35.41
CA MET A 233 -6.87 1.47 -35.32
C MET A 233 -6.55 0.82 -36.67
N VAL A 234 -5.38 0.18 -36.75
CA VAL A 234 -4.93 -0.67 -37.86
C VAL A 234 -5.21 -2.12 -37.50
N ILE A 235 -5.99 -2.81 -38.34
CA ILE A 235 -6.57 -4.14 -38.04
C ILE A 235 -6.10 -5.25 -39.01
N GLY A 236 -4.80 -5.23 -39.35
CA GLY A 236 -4.20 -6.11 -40.36
C GLY A 236 -4.17 -5.51 -41.77
N THR A 237 -3.83 -6.34 -42.76
CA THR A 237 -3.71 -5.89 -44.17
C THR A 237 -5.02 -6.00 -44.96
N ASN A 238 -5.10 -5.28 -46.08
CA ASN A 238 -6.22 -5.21 -47.03
C ASN A 238 -7.56 -4.80 -46.38
N ARG A 239 -7.51 -4.24 -45.17
CA ARG A 239 -8.62 -3.72 -44.38
C ARG A 239 -8.46 -2.20 -44.18
N PRO A 240 -9.56 -1.45 -44.05
CA PRO A 240 -9.49 -0.01 -43.81
C PRO A 240 -8.98 0.26 -42.39
N VAL A 241 -8.21 1.33 -42.23
CA VAL A 241 -7.90 1.88 -40.90
C VAL A 241 -9.18 2.48 -40.33
N TYR A 242 -9.47 2.23 -39.06
CA TYR A 242 -10.59 2.82 -38.34
C TYR A 242 -10.10 3.95 -37.43
N VAL A 243 -10.96 4.93 -37.16
CA VAL A 243 -10.64 6.05 -36.25
C VAL A 243 -11.83 6.38 -35.36
N TRP A 244 -11.59 6.79 -34.12
CA TRP A 244 -12.61 7.35 -33.24
C TRP A 244 -12.53 8.88 -33.29
N HIS A 245 -13.48 9.51 -33.97
CA HIS A 245 -13.55 10.97 -34.07
C HIS A 245 -14.35 11.54 -32.88
N ARG A 246 -13.77 12.50 -32.14
CA ARG A 246 -14.34 13.04 -30.87
C ARG A 246 -15.80 13.50 -30.99
N ARG A 247 -16.20 14.03 -32.15
CA ARG A 247 -17.58 14.50 -32.45
C ARG A 247 -18.51 13.42 -33.02
N PHE A 248 -18.00 12.36 -33.66
CA PHE A 248 -18.82 11.43 -34.48
C PHE A 248 -18.67 9.94 -34.09
N GLY A 249 -17.76 9.61 -33.17
CA GLY A 249 -17.44 8.26 -32.75
C GLY A 249 -16.65 7.48 -33.81
N MET A 250 -16.80 6.16 -33.79
CA MET A 250 -16.15 5.24 -34.73
C MET A 250 -16.48 5.60 -36.18
N CYS A 251 -15.44 5.82 -36.99
CA CYS A 251 -15.48 6.11 -38.42
C CYS A 251 -14.52 5.17 -39.17
N LYS A 252 -14.86 4.81 -40.41
CA LYS A 252 -14.05 4.01 -41.32
C LYS A 252 -13.25 4.94 -42.24
N THR A 253 -11.94 4.75 -42.41
CA THR A 253 -11.15 5.61 -43.31
C THR A 253 -11.04 5.04 -44.73
N ASN A 254 -10.49 5.85 -45.64
CA ASN A 254 -10.05 5.42 -46.98
C ASN A 254 -8.57 4.95 -47.02
N ILE A 255 -7.85 4.94 -45.88
CA ILE A 255 -6.49 4.41 -45.77
C ILE A 255 -6.53 2.88 -45.64
N THR A 256 -5.66 2.20 -46.39
CA THR A 256 -5.48 0.74 -46.40
C THR A 256 -4.00 0.39 -46.54
N PHE A 257 -3.59 -0.71 -45.92
CA PHE A 257 -2.24 -1.28 -46.03
C PHE A 257 -2.29 -2.56 -46.86
N THR A 258 -1.54 -2.60 -47.97
CA THR A 258 -1.46 -3.77 -48.87
C THR A 258 -0.31 -4.72 -48.55
N SER A 259 0.63 -4.29 -47.70
CA SER A 259 1.78 -5.09 -47.26
C SER A 259 1.99 -4.98 -45.76
N GLU A 260 2.22 -6.12 -45.10
CA GLU A 260 2.55 -6.15 -43.67
C GLU A 260 3.83 -5.39 -43.36
N ARG A 261 4.79 -5.35 -44.30
CA ARG A 261 6.07 -4.63 -44.13
C ARG A 261 5.88 -3.13 -43.89
N GLU A 262 4.82 -2.51 -44.42
CA GLU A 262 4.51 -1.11 -44.13
C GLU A 262 4.12 -0.94 -42.65
N ILE A 263 3.28 -1.85 -42.12
CA ILE A 263 2.83 -1.82 -40.73
C ILE A 263 3.99 -2.15 -39.79
N LEU A 264 4.79 -3.17 -40.11
CA LEU A 264 6.01 -3.54 -39.37
C LEU A 264 7.01 -2.37 -39.31
N THR A 265 7.26 -1.66 -40.40
CA THR A 265 8.17 -0.50 -40.41
C THR A 265 7.71 0.61 -39.45
N ILE A 266 6.39 0.82 -39.33
CA ILE A 266 5.82 1.79 -38.38
C ILE A 266 5.97 1.27 -36.94
N ILE A 267 5.68 -0.01 -36.70
CA ILE A 267 5.81 -0.66 -35.39
C ILE A 267 7.27 -0.66 -34.89
N GLU A 268 8.22 -1.02 -35.74
CA GLU A 268 9.66 -1.02 -35.44
C GLU A 268 10.19 0.40 -35.17
N ARG A 269 9.70 1.40 -35.92
CA ARG A 269 10.00 2.82 -35.67
C ARG A 269 9.51 3.26 -34.29
N ILE A 270 8.25 2.97 -33.97
CA ILE A 270 7.67 3.30 -32.65
C ILE A 270 8.44 2.58 -31.54
N ALA A 271 8.75 1.29 -31.70
CA ALA A 271 9.52 0.51 -30.73
C ALA A 271 10.91 1.13 -30.47
N ARG A 272 11.65 1.51 -31.53
CA ARG A 272 12.94 2.19 -31.41
C ARG A 272 12.81 3.55 -30.71
N GLU A 273 11.87 4.38 -31.14
CA GLU A 273 11.68 5.74 -30.60
C GLU A 273 11.32 5.75 -29.10
N VAL A 274 10.64 4.70 -28.62
CA VAL A 274 10.26 4.54 -27.20
C VAL A 274 11.21 3.61 -26.42
N GLY A 275 12.35 3.23 -26.99
CA GLY A 275 13.38 2.41 -26.34
C GLY A 275 12.95 0.97 -26.02
N ARG A 276 11.97 0.42 -26.74
CA ARG A 276 11.42 -0.94 -26.55
C ARG A 276 11.78 -1.87 -27.72
N ARG A 277 11.58 -3.16 -27.49
CA ARG A 277 11.70 -4.20 -28.52
C ARG A 277 10.33 -4.82 -28.78
N ILE A 278 10.09 -5.19 -30.03
CA ILE A 278 8.97 -6.02 -30.46
C ILE A 278 9.50 -6.94 -31.57
N ASP A 279 9.28 -8.23 -31.44
CA ASP A 279 9.80 -9.27 -32.34
C ASP A 279 8.94 -10.55 -32.22
N GLN A 280 9.34 -11.65 -32.87
CA GLN A 280 8.57 -12.91 -32.79
C GLN A 280 8.62 -13.60 -31.41
N GLN A 281 9.55 -13.22 -30.52
CA GLN A 281 9.60 -13.71 -29.14
C GLN A 281 8.80 -12.79 -28.21
N ASN A 282 8.77 -11.49 -28.51
CA ASN A 282 7.99 -10.47 -27.82
C ASN A 282 7.01 -9.79 -28.80
N PRO A 283 5.92 -10.47 -29.22
CA PRO A 283 5.01 -10.00 -30.26
C PRO A 283 4.01 -8.93 -29.78
N LEU A 284 4.22 -8.34 -28.60
CA LEU A 284 3.37 -7.33 -27.96
C LEU A 284 4.19 -6.09 -27.63
N LEU A 285 3.68 -4.92 -27.97
CA LEU A 285 4.26 -3.63 -27.63
C LEU A 285 3.18 -2.72 -27.05
N ASP A 286 3.30 -2.41 -25.76
CA ASP A 286 2.66 -1.25 -25.14
C ASP A 286 3.71 -0.18 -24.90
N ALA A 287 3.41 1.06 -25.31
CA ALA A 287 4.36 2.17 -25.31
C ALA A 287 3.65 3.54 -25.22
N ARG A 288 4.46 4.59 -24.97
CA ARG A 288 4.05 5.99 -24.98
C ARG A 288 4.93 6.79 -25.95
N LEU A 289 4.32 7.53 -26.86
CA LEU A 289 5.02 8.38 -27.83
C LEU A 289 5.43 9.73 -27.23
N PRO A 290 6.37 10.47 -27.85
CA PRO A 290 6.81 11.79 -27.36
C PRO A 290 5.73 12.88 -27.36
N ASP A 291 4.63 12.73 -28.11
CA ASP A 291 3.44 13.59 -28.04
C ASP A 291 2.54 13.27 -26.83
N GLY A 292 2.90 12.25 -26.05
CA GLY A 292 2.15 11.73 -24.91
C GLY A 292 1.15 10.63 -25.25
N SER A 293 0.87 10.35 -26.53
CA SER A 293 -0.11 9.34 -26.97
C SER A 293 0.28 7.92 -26.58
N ARG A 294 -0.70 7.07 -26.23
CA ARG A 294 -0.46 5.63 -25.98
C ARG A 294 -0.45 4.85 -27.29
N VAL A 295 0.41 3.85 -27.42
CA VAL A 295 0.39 2.89 -28.53
C VAL A 295 0.38 1.47 -27.99
N ASN A 296 -0.58 0.68 -28.47
CA ASN A 296 -0.54 -0.78 -28.42
C ASN A 296 -0.29 -1.31 -29.84
N ALA A 297 0.58 -2.29 -30.01
CA ALA A 297 0.79 -2.99 -31.28
C ALA A 297 1.04 -4.48 -31.06
N THR A 298 0.59 -5.32 -32.01
CA THR A 298 0.73 -6.79 -31.91
C THR A 298 1.15 -7.44 -33.23
N LEU A 299 1.98 -8.47 -33.14
CA LEU A 299 2.51 -9.23 -34.28
C LEU A 299 1.92 -10.65 -34.38
N PRO A 300 1.87 -11.25 -35.59
CA PRO A 300 1.63 -12.68 -35.75
C PRO A 300 2.67 -13.50 -34.95
N PRO A 301 2.27 -14.62 -34.30
CA PRO A 301 0.98 -15.31 -34.44
C PRO A 301 -0.15 -14.79 -33.54
N ILE A 302 0.08 -13.76 -32.71
CA ILE A 302 -0.96 -13.25 -31.79
C ILE A 302 -2.07 -12.52 -32.57
N SER A 303 -1.67 -11.70 -33.56
CA SER A 303 -2.59 -11.12 -34.53
C SER A 303 -2.71 -12.01 -35.78
N LEU A 304 -3.78 -12.81 -35.83
CA LEU A 304 -4.02 -13.81 -36.89
C LEU A 304 -4.19 -13.21 -38.29
N ASP A 305 -4.68 -11.96 -38.38
CA ASP A 305 -4.94 -11.24 -39.64
C ASP A 305 -3.79 -10.31 -40.08
N GLY A 306 -2.60 -10.50 -39.52
CA GLY A 306 -1.43 -9.64 -39.72
C GLY A 306 -1.34 -8.51 -38.68
N PRO A 307 -0.22 -7.75 -38.67
CA PRO A 307 0.11 -6.82 -37.58
C PRO A 307 -0.96 -5.74 -37.31
N THR A 308 -1.16 -5.41 -36.03
CA THR A 308 -2.11 -4.38 -35.59
C THR A 308 -1.42 -3.22 -34.88
N ILE A 309 -2.05 -2.04 -34.93
CA ILE A 309 -1.63 -0.84 -34.19
C ILE A 309 -2.88 -0.11 -33.68
N THR A 310 -2.93 0.20 -32.39
CA THR A 310 -3.92 1.10 -31.78
C THR A 310 -3.19 2.29 -31.17
N ILE A 311 -3.35 3.48 -31.74
CA ILE A 311 -2.80 4.74 -31.22
C ILE A 311 -3.94 5.51 -30.54
N ARG A 312 -3.74 5.91 -29.28
CA ARG A 312 -4.74 6.61 -28.45
C ARG A 312 -4.23 8.01 -28.09
N LYS A 313 -4.88 9.02 -28.67
CA LYS A 313 -4.51 10.44 -28.64
C LYS A 313 -5.20 11.22 -27.52
N PHE A 314 -4.41 12.00 -26.80
CA PHE A 314 -4.90 13.05 -25.90
C PHE A 314 -5.29 14.32 -26.68
N LYS A 315 -6.13 15.18 -26.11
CA LYS A 315 -6.48 16.49 -26.69
C LYS A 315 -5.38 17.48 -26.26
N LYS A 316 -4.80 18.22 -27.21
CA LYS A 316 -3.68 19.16 -26.98
C LYS A 316 -4.02 20.35 -26.08
N ASP A 317 -5.29 20.74 -26.08
CA ASP A 317 -5.94 21.59 -25.08
C ASP A 317 -7.01 20.70 -24.43
N PRO A 318 -7.05 20.45 -23.11
CA PRO A 318 -8.06 19.60 -22.50
C PRO A 318 -9.45 20.28 -22.51
N LEU A 319 -10.47 19.66 -21.91
CA LEU A 319 -11.73 20.35 -21.64
C LEU A 319 -11.65 21.01 -20.27
N THR A 320 -12.15 22.25 -20.17
CA THR A 320 -12.18 23.01 -18.91
C THR A 320 -13.52 22.89 -18.20
N ILE A 321 -13.60 23.41 -16.97
CA ILE A 321 -14.87 23.49 -16.23
C ILE A 321 -15.96 24.26 -17.02
N ILE A 322 -15.54 25.28 -17.78
CA ILE A 322 -16.43 26.09 -18.63
C ILE A 322 -17.04 25.25 -19.76
N ASP A 323 -16.29 24.33 -20.36
CA ASP A 323 -16.82 23.37 -21.34
C ASP A 323 -17.77 22.36 -20.69
N LEU A 324 -17.45 21.84 -19.50
CA LEU A 324 -18.31 20.90 -18.78
C LEU A 324 -19.67 21.52 -18.40
N ILE A 325 -19.69 22.81 -18.04
CA ILE A 325 -20.94 23.57 -17.85
C ILE A 325 -21.68 23.74 -19.19
N LYS A 326 -20.98 24.18 -20.25
CA LYS A 326 -21.58 24.39 -21.59
C LYS A 326 -22.09 23.10 -22.23
N PHE A 327 -21.57 21.93 -21.88
CA PHE A 327 -22.11 20.61 -22.26
C PHE A 327 -23.24 20.09 -21.36
N ARG A 328 -23.61 20.82 -20.30
CA ARG A 328 -24.52 20.40 -19.22
C ARG A 328 -24.08 19.12 -18.51
N THR A 329 -22.77 18.88 -18.37
CA THR A 329 -22.26 17.81 -17.51
C THR A 329 -22.46 18.16 -16.03
N LEU A 330 -22.36 19.45 -15.70
CA LEU A 330 -22.82 20.11 -14.47
C LEU A 330 -23.33 21.53 -14.82
N ASN A 331 -23.67 22.36 -13.84
CA ASN A 331 -24.00 23.79 -14.00
C ASN A 331 -23.03 24.70 -13.21
N SER A 332 -23.14 26.02 -13.32
CA SER A 332 -22.23 26.96 -12.64
C SER A 332 -22.39 26.99 -11.12
N GLU A 333 -23.58 26.73 -10.58
CA GLU A 333 -23.81 26.54 -9.13
C GLU A 333 -22.98 25.35 -8.59
N VAL A 334 -23.12 24.17 -9.20
CA VAL A 334 -22.34 22.98 -8.82
C VAL A 334 -20.85 23.21 -9.06
N ALA A 335 -20.46 23.90 -10.13
CA ALA A 335 -19.06 24.20 -10.39
C ALA A 335 -18.44 25.11 -9.32
N ALA A 336 -19.18 26.12 -8.85
CA ALA A 336 -18.73 27.02 -7.79
C ALA A 336 -18.74 26.38 -6.40
N PHE A 337 -19.72 25.52 -6.12
CA PHE A 337 -19.71 24.68 -4.92
C PHE A 337 -18.48 23.76 -4.91
N LEU A 338 -18.23 23.04 -6.01
CA LEU A 338 -17.05 22.19 -6.13
C LEU A 338 -15.73 22.97 -6.14
N TRP A 339 -15.71 24.22 -6.66
CA TRP A 339 -14.58 25.13 -6.49
C TRP A 339 -14.32 25.39 -5.00
N LEU A 340 -15.32 25.83 -4.23
CA LEU A 340 -15.15 26.04 -2.78
C LEU A 340 -14.65 24.77 -2.04
N LEU A 341 -15.10 23.58 -2.46
CA LEU A 341 -14.66 22.31 -1.88
C LEU A 341 -13.20 21.96 -2.25
N VAL A 342 -12.77 22.22 -3.49
CA VAL A 342 -11.36 22.04 -3.88
C VAL A 342 -10.48 23.08 -3.18
N ASP A 343 -10.92 24.33 -3.13
CA ASP A 343 -10.25 25.46 -2.49
C ASP A 343 -9.98 25.20 -1.00
N GLY A 344 -11.04 24.94 -0.22
CA GLY A 344 -10.93 24.72 1.22
C GLY A 344 -10.59 25.95 2.05
N LEU A 345 -10.59 27.14 1.42
CA LEU A 345 -10.29 28.46 2.00
C LEU A 345 -8.94 28.48 2.75
N GLY A 346 -7.96 27.70 2.26
CA GLY A 346 -6.63 27.56 2.86
C GLY A 346 -6.58 26.83 4.21
N VAL A 347 -7.71 26.36 4.74
CA VAL A 347 -7.77 25.68 6.06
C VAL A 347 -8.11 24.20 5.95
N LYS A 348 -9.09 23.83 5.11
CA LYS A 348 -9.47 22.42 4.89
C LYS A 348 -10.03 22.20 3.48
N PRO A 349 -9.20 21.79 2.49
CA PRO A 349 -9.71 21.28 1.22
C PRO A 349 -10.44 19.95 1.42
N ALA A 350 -11.42 19.68 0.56
CA ALA A 350 -12.19 18.44 0.58
C ALA A 350 -11.43 17.29 -0.12
N ASN A 351 -11.54 16.10 0.45
CA ASN A 351 -11.14 14.86 -0.21
C ASN A 351 -12.23 14.45 -1.21
N ILE A 352 -11.89 14.40 -2.50
CA ILE A 352 -12.86 14.24 -3.60
C ILE A 352 -12.55 13.00 -4.46
N LEU A 353 -13.57 12.18 -4.69
CA LEU A 353 -13.55 10.98 -5.52
C LEU A 353 -14.44 11.15 -6.75
N VAL A 354 -13.85 11.31 -7.93
CA VAL A 354 -14.58 11.33 -9.21
C VAL A 354 -14.76 9.89 -9.73
N ALA A 355 -15.95 9.33 -9.55
CA ALA A 355 -16.30 7.95 -9.89
C ALA A 355 -17.27 7.86 -11.09
N GLY A 356 -17.38 6.68 -11.69
CA GLY A 356 -18.13 6.45 -12.92
C GLY A 356 -17.55 5.33 -13.79
N GLY A 357 -18.33 4.84 -14.77
CA GLY A 357 -17.92 3.79 -15.69
C GLY A 357 -16.86 4.20 -16.72
N THR A 358 -16.44 3.25 -17.56
CA THR A 358 -15.41 3.47 -18.60
C THR A 358 -15.86 4.51 -19.62
N GLY A 359 -15.00 5.50 -19.90
CA GLY A 359 -15.28 6.59 -20.85
C GLY A 359 -16.36 7.59 -20.39
N SER A 360 -16.80 7.56 -19.11
CA SER A 360 -17.76 8.54 -18.57
C SER A 360 -17.19 9.96 -18.47
N GLY A 361 -15.87 10.11 -18.47
CA GLY A 361 -15.17 11.40 -18.39
C GLY A 361 -14.58 11.73 -17.01
N LYS A 362 -14.35 10.72 -16.14
CA LYS A 362 -13.72 10.88 -14.82
C LYS A 362 -12.45 11.76 -14.87
N THR A 363 -11.44 11.37 -15.64
CA THR A 363 -10.17 12.11 -15.78
C THR A 363 -10.38 13.53 -16.29
N THR A 364 -11.37 13.75 -17.17
CA THR A 364 -11.72 15.09 -17.67
C THR A 364 -12.26 16.01 -16.57
N THR A 365 -13.15 15.48 -15.73
CA THR A 365 -13.72 16.23 -14.60
C THR A 365 -12.70 16.43 -13.49
N LEU A 366 -11.86 15.42 -13.21
CA LEU A 366 -10.71 15.54 -12.31
C LEU A 366 -9.75 16.65 -12.77
N ASN A 367 -9.42 16.69 -14.07
CA ASN A 367 -8.58 17.72 -14.67
C ASN A 367 -9.21 19.12 -14.58
N SER A 368 -10.53 19.23 -14.76
CA SER A 368 -11.26 20.49 -14.65
C SER A 368 -11.34 20.99 -13.21
N LEU A 369 -11.54 20.10 -12.24
CA LEU A 369 -11.60 20.45 -10.82
C LEU A 369 -10.21 20.80 -10.26
N ALA A 370 -9.15 20.13 -10.74
CA ALA A 370 -7.78 20.48 -10.38
C ALA A 370 -7.36 21.89 -10.82
N MET A 371 -8.08 22.55 -11.74
CA MET A 371 -7.87 23.97 -12.07
C MET A 371 -8.24 24.92 -10.91
N PHE A 372 -9.01 24.44 -9.93
CA PHE A 372 -9.41 25.19 -8.73
C PHE A 372 -8.44 25.02 -7.55
N ILE A 373 -7.32 24.32 -7.72
CA ILE A 373 -6.28 24.22 -6.70
C ILE A 373 -5.54 25.57 -6.61
N PRO A 374 -5.40 26.18 -5.42
CA PRO A 374 -4.67 27.45 -5.25
C PRO A 374 -3.24 27.38 -5.78
N PRO A 375 -2.72 28.44 -6.45
CA PRO A 375 -1.41 28.42 -7.10
C PRO A 375 -0.22 28.34 -6.13
N SER A 376 -0.45 28.56 -4.84
CA SER A 376 0.54 28.41 -3.76
C SER A 376 0.85 26.94 -3.40
N GLU A 377 -0.01 26.00 -3.80
CA GLU A 377 0.08 24.60 -3.38
C GLU A 377 0.93 23.73 -4.29
N ARG A 378 1.68 22.80 -3.68
CA ARG A 378 2.47 21.79 -4.38
C ARG A 378 1.62 20.57 -4.74
N VAL A 379 1.41 20.37 -6.04
CA VAL A 379 0.59 19.28 -6.58
C VAL A 379 1.46 18.16 -7.10
N ILE A 380 1.15 16.91 -6.76
CA ILE A 380 1.79 15.73 -7.36
C ILE A 380 0.73 14.83 -7.98
N SER A 381 0.81 14.60 -9.29
CA SER A 381 -0.07 13.67 -10.00
C SER A 381 0.60 12.32 -10.23
N ILE A 382 -0.17 11.24 -10.09
CA ILE A 382 0.25 9.84 -10.24
C ILE A 382 -0.72 9.15 -11.19
N GLU A 383 -0.22 8.59 -12.29
CA GLU A 383 -1.06 8.08 -13.38
C GLU A 383 -0.43 6.82 -14.02
N ASP A 384 -1.23 5.87 -14.52
CA ASP A 384 -0.70 4.74 -15.33
C ASP A 384 -0.09 5.20 -16.65
N THR A 385 -0.65 6.29 -17.17
CA THR A 385 -0.05 7.07 -18.22
C THR A 385 -0.52 8.49 -18.02
N ALA A 386 0.35 9.48 -18.11
CA ALA A 386 0.04 10.82 -17.63
C ALA A 386 -0.93 11.58 -18.58
N GLU A 387 -2.23 11.45 -18.36
CA GLU A 387 -3.32 12.06 -19.15
C GLU A 387 -3.60 13.51 -18.70
N LEU A 388 -3.38 13.83 -17.42
CA LEU A 388 -3.67 15.14 -16.84
C LEU A 388 -2.82 16.25 -17.49
N GLN A 389 -3.37 17.46 -17.49
CA GLN A 389 -2.78 18.70 -17.99
C GLN A 389 -3.31 19.81 -17.08
N LEU A 390 -2.48 20.33 -16.17
CA LEU A 390 -2.89 21.27 -15.12
C LEU A 390 -2.22 22.65 -15.32
N PRO A 391 -2.94 23.77 -15.13
CA PRO A 391 -2.38 25.12 -15.30
C PRO A 391 -1.68 25.62 -14.01
N ILE A 392 -0.90 24.74 -13.38
CA ILE A 392 -0.31 24.91 -12.04
C ILE A 392 1.21 24.88 -12.16
N GLU A 393 1.89 25.85 -11.54
CA GLU A 393 3.34 26.01 -11.63
C GLU A 393 4.10 24.97 -10.79
N HIS A 394 3.68 24.73 -9.55
CA HIS A 394 4.36 23.82 -8.62
C HIS A 394 3.88 22.36 -8.75
N TRP A 395 3.79 21.87 -9.98
CA TRP A 395 3.26 20.54 -10.31
C TRP A 395 4.37 19.53 -10.63
N VAL A 396 4.34 18.37 -9.95
CA VAL A 396 5.19 17.21 -10.26
C VAL A 396 4.34 16.08 -10.84
N ARG A 397 4.86 15.40 -11.86
CA ARG A 397 4.17 14.31 -12.57
C ARG A 397 4.92 13.00 -12.39
N LEU A 398 4.21 11.96 -11.97
CA LEU A 398 4.72 10.60 -11.82
C LEU A 398 3.88 9.64 -12.67
N GLU A 399 4.54 8.67 -13.29
CA GLU A 399 3.97 7.72 -14.25
C GLU A 399 4.43 6.31 -13.89
N THR A 400 3.53 5.33 -13.88
CA THR A 400 3.89 3.94 -13.53
C THR A 400 4.82 3.35 -14.59
N ARG A 401 5.63 2.36 -14.20
CA ARG A 401 6.54 1.66 -15.12
C ARG A 401 6.32 0.16 -15.02
N PRO A 402 5.82 -0.52 -16.07
CA PRO A 402 5.78 -1.99 -16.07
C PRO A 402 7.20 -2.58 -16.07
N PRO A 403 7.38 -3.86 -15.69
CA PRO A 403 8.68 -4.50 -15.67
C PRO A 403 9.33 -4.52 -17.05
N ASN A 404 10.67 -4.61 -17.07
CA ASN A 404 11.43 -4.85 -18.29
C ASN A 404 11.29 -6.31 -18.77
N VAL A 405 11.91 -6.64 -19.90
CA VAL A 405 11.86 -7.99 -20.52
C VAL A 405 12.49 -9.08 -19.62
N GLU A 406 13.28 -8.72 -18.61
CA GLU A 406 13.81 -9.65 -17.59
C GLU A 406 12.88 -9.80 -16.36
N GLY A 407 11.70 -9.18 -16.36
CA GLY A 407 10.78 -9.17 -15.21
C GLY A 407 11.21 -8.25 -14.06
N LYS A 408 12.08 -7.25 -14.32
CA LYS A 408 12.69 -6.39 -13.29
C LYS A 408 12.34 -4.92 -13.47
N GLY A 409 12.40 -4.17 -12.37
CA GLY A 409 12.30 -2.71 -12.39
C GLY A 409 10.88 -2.19 -12.64
N GLU A 410 9.86 -2.97 -12.33
CA GLU A 410 8.50 -2.45 -12.17
C GLU A 410 8.47 -1.33 -11.13
N ILE A 411 7.59 -0.34 -11.35
CA ILE A 411 7.25 0.72 -10.40
C ILE A 411 5.72 0.85 -10.49
N THR A 412 5.03 0.32 -9.49
CA THR A 412 3.57 0.30 -9.44
C THR A 412 3.00 1.65 -9.02
N MET A 413 1.69 1.82 -9.13
CA MET A 413 1.04 3.02 -8.60
C MET A 413 1.09 3.09 -7.07
N ASP A 414 1.17 1.94 -6.39
CA ASP A 414 1.34 1.85 -4.93
C ASP A 414 2.69 2.42 -4.50
N ASP A 415 3.77 2.03 -5.19
CA ASP A 415 5.13 2.54 -4.96
C ASP A 415 5.21 4.06 -5.16
N LEU A 416 4.55 4.58 -6.21
CA LEU A 416 4.52 6.01 -6.47
C LEU A 416 3.74 6.77 -5.39
N VAL A 417 2.61 6.25 -4.90
CA VAL A 417 1.89 6.87 -3.78
C VAL A 417 2.73 6.85 -2.49
N LYS A 418 3.35 5.70 -2.16
CA LYS A 418 4.29 5.60 -1.03
C LYS A 418 5.41 6.64 -1.14
N ASN A 419 5.92 6.86 -2.35
CA ASN A 419 6.94 7.87 -2.62
C ASN A 419 6.42 9.31 -2.52
N THR A 420 5.19 9.63 -2.97
CA THR A 420 4.69 11.02 -2.87
C THR A 420 4.56 11.50 -1.43
N LEU A 421 4.27 10.62 -0.47
CA LEU A 421 4.26 10.97 0.97
C LEU A 421 5.62 11.50 1.48
N ARG A 422 6.72 11.23 0.77
CA ARG A 422 8.07 11.78 1.05
C ARG A 422 8.40 13.06 0.27
N MET A 423 7.56 13.47 -0.68
CA MET A 423 7.81 14.59 -1.59
C MET A 423 7.18 15.92 -1.16
N ARG A 424 6.63 15.97 0.06
CA ARG A 424 5.86 17.08 0.66
C ARG A 424 4.78 17.65 -0.29
N PRO A 425 3.79 16.86 -0.71
CA PRO A 425 2.64 17.34 -1.46
C PRO A 425 1.67 18.10 -0.54
N ASP A 426 1.09 19.18 -1.06
CA ASP A 426 -0.15 19.75 -0.52
C ASP A 426 -1.37 19.08 -1.18
N ARG A 427 -1.24 18.62 -2.43
CA ARG A 427 -2.21 17.76 -3.13
C ARG A 427 -1.56 16.53 -3.74
N ILE A 428 -2.21 15.37 -3.58
CA ILE A 428 -1.93 14.14 -4.34
C ILE A 428 -3.12 13.88 -5.24
N ILE A 429 -2.89 13.75 -6.55
CA ILE A 429 -3.92 13.44 -7.54
C ILE A 429 -3.60 12.08 -8.15
N VAL A 430 -4.41 11.05 -7.86
CA VAL A 430 -4.26 9.72 -8.47
C VAL A 430 -5.28 9.60 -9.62
N GLY A 431 -4.78 9.43 -10.86
CA GLY A 431 -5.61 9.56 -12.08
C GLY A 431 -6.58 8.40 -12.33
N GLU A 432 -6.21 7.20 -11.90
CA GLU A 432 -7.08 6.01 -11.90
C GLU A 432 -6.76 5.15 -10.67
N VAL A 433 -7.76 4.52 -10.05
CA VAL A 433 -7.56 3.62 -8.90
C VAL A 433 -8.39 2.36 -9.08
N ARG A 434 -7.73 1.21 -9.00
CA ARG A 434 -8.27 -0.13 -9.28
C ARG A 434 -7.58 -1.30 -8.52
N GLY A 435 -6.53 -1.06 -7.74
CA GLY A 435 -5.64 -2.06 -7.13
C GLY A 435 -5.17 -1.71 -5.70
N PRO A 436 -4.03 -2.28 -5.23
CA PRO A 436 -3.49 -2.02 -3.89
C PRO A 436 -3.17 -0.56 -3.60
N GLU A 437 -2.89 0.25 -4.63
CA GLU A 437 -2.73 1.70 -4.49
C GLU A 437 -4.00 2.35 -3.93
N ALA A 438 -5.17 1.73 -4.12
CA ALA A 438 -6.38 2.10 -3.40
C ALA A 438 -6.12 2.08 -1.90
N ARG A 439 -5.49 1.07 -1.32
CA ARG A 439 -5.19 1.02 0.13
C ARG A 439 -4.12 2.02 0.58
N THR A 440 -3.12 2.34 -0.24
CA THR A 440 -2.01 3.23 0.17
C THR A 440 -2.28 4.70 -0.12
N MET A 441 -2.95 5.03 -1.22
CA MET A 441 -3.62 6.33 -1.31
C MET A 441 -4.75 6.35 -0.27
N PHE A 442 -5.43 5.23 0.01
CA PHE A 442 -6.19 5.05 1.26
C PHE A 442 -5.35 4.97 2.55
N THR A 443 -4.10 5.41 2.55
CA THR A 443 -3.28 5.70 3.74
C THR A 443 -2.77 7.15 3.72
N ALA A 444 -3.13 7.97 2.72
CA ALA A 444 -2.68 9.35 2.58
C ALA A 444 -3.60 10.35 3.32
N MET A 445 -4.91 10.37 3.02
CA MET A 445 -5.81 11.43 3.54
C MET A 445 -6.06 11.34 5.07
N ASN A 446 -5.61 10.29 5.75
CA ASN A 446 -5.61 10.20 7.21
C ASN A 446 -4.20 10.01 7.80
N THR A 447 -3.13 10.26 7.03
CA THR A 447 -1.88 10.76 7.63
C THR A 447 -2.15 12.17 8.16
N GLY A 448 -2.64 12.20 9.40
CA GLY A 448 -3.35 13.33 9.99
C GLY A 448 -4.47 12.92 10.96
N HIS A 449 -4.38 11.72 11.56
CA HIS A 449 -5.32 11.26 12.58
C HIS A 449 -4.81 11.52 14.00
N ASP A 450 -5.66 12.12 14.83
CA ASP A 450 -5.48 12.30 16.29
C ASP A 450 -5.57 10.97 17.10
N GLY A 451 -5.48 9.83 16.42
CA GLY A 451 -5.65 8.50 17.00
C GLY A 451 -4.41 8.08 17.75
N ALA A 452 -4.45 8.02 19.09
CA ALA A 452 -3.27 7.68 19.88
C ALA A 452 -3.61 6.85 21.13
N LEU A 453 -2.65 6.03 21.56
CA LEU A 453 -2.69 5.17 22.73
C LEU A 453 -2.17 5.88 23.99
N TYR A 454 -2.62 5.41 25.15
CA TYR A 454 -2.05 5.80 26.44
C TYR A 454 -0.65 5.20 26.66
N ASP A 455 0.22 5.90 27.40
CA ASP A 455 1.63 5.56 27.64
C ASP A 455 1.84 4.13 28.17
N PHE A 456 1.04 3.68 29.15
CA PHE A 456 1.09 2.33 29.72
C PHE A 456 0.49 1.23 28.81
N SER A 457 0.28 1.51 27.51
CA SER A 457 -0.13 0.50 26.54
C SER A 457 1.09 -0.34 26.15
N ILE A 458 1.08 -1.62 26.50
CA ILE A 458 2.16 -2.55 26.15
C ILE A 458 2.04 -2.91 24.67
N ILE A 459 3.09 -2.65 23.91
CA ILE A 459 3.24 -3.06 22.51
C ILE A 459 4.17 -4.27 22.39
N GLN A 460 3.90 -5.13 21.39
CA GLN A 460 4.75 -6.29 21.10
C GLN A 460 5.83 -5.95 20.06
N LEU A 461 7.10 -6.09 20.45
CA LEU A 461 8.23 -6.11 19.53
C LEU A 461 8.43 -7.51 18.93
N SER A 462 8.93 -7.59 17.70
CA SER A 462 9.06 -8.86 16.97
C SER A 462 10.12 -9.82 17.53
N ASN A 463 11.06 -9.28 18.32
CA ASN A 463 12.04 -10.04 19.09
C ASN A 463 11.44 -10.66 20.37
N GLY A 464 10.14 -10.49 20.62
CA GLY A 464 9.42 -11.03 21.76
C GLY A 464 9.56 -10.23 23.05
N ARG A 465 10.20 -9.05 23.03
CA ARG A 465 10.16 -8.08 24.13
C ARG A 465 8.84 -7.31 24.10
N PHE A 466 8.40 -6.90 25.29
CA PHE A 466 7.15 -6.19 25.53
C PHE A 466 7.49 -4.92 26.31
N VAL A 467 7.17 -3.78 25.72
CA VAL A 467 7.54 -2.44 26.21
C VAL A 467 6.31 -1.57 26.30
N LEU A 468 6.30 -0.62 27.23
CA LEU A 468 5.28 0.43 27.25
C LEU A 468 5.55 1.36 26.05
N ILE A 469 4.50 1.71 25.31
CA ILE A 469 4.65 2.64 24.17
C ILE A 469 5.17 4.00 24.65
N GLY A 470 4.76 4.44 25.84
CA GLY A 470 5.29 5.64 26.49
C GLY A 470 6.80 5.59 26.69
N ASP A 471 7.30 4.58 27.41
CA ASP A 471 8.73 4.41 27.69
C ASP A 471 9.57 4.36 26.40
N LEU A 472 9.16 3.52 25.42
CA LEU A 472 9.91 3.34 24.18
C LEU A 472 9.96 4.64 23.38
N VAL A 473 8.82 5.31 23.21
CA VAL A 473 8.75 6.54 22.42
C VAL A 473 9.47 7.67 23.17
N GLU A 474 9.33 7.81 24.49
CA GLU A 474 10.07 8.81 25.26
C GLU A 474 11.59 8.56 25.34
N GLU A 475 12.06 7.31 25.25
CA GLU A 475 13.49 7.03 25.09
C GLU A 475 13.99 7.50 23.71
N LEU A 476 13.24 7.22 22.65
CA LEU A 476 13.54 7.68 21.29
C LEU A 476 13.47 9.21 21.18
N PHE A 477 12.50 9.87 21.83
CA PHE A 477 12.39 11.34 21.88
C PHE A 477 13.52 12.02 22.67
N LYS A 478 14.17 11.31 23.62
CA LYS A 478 15.40 11.79 24.26
C LYS A 478 16.60 11.60 23.33
N LYS A 479 16.73 10.42 22.70
CA LYS A 479 17.82 10.06 21.78
C LYS A 479 17.88 10.97 20.54
N TYR A 480 16.72 11.29 19.96
CA TYR A 480 16.54 12.09 18.75
C TYR A 480 15.97 13.48 19.06
N SER A 481 16.36 14.06 20.20
CA SER A 481 15.88 15.39 20.63
C SER A 481 16.31 16.54 19.71
N ASP A 482 17.27 16.30 18.80
CA ASP A 482 17.70 17.17 17.71
C ASP A 482 16.86 17.03 16.42
N LYS A 483 16.03 15.98 16.30
CA LYS A 483 15.24 15.64 15.10
C LYS A 483 13.74 15.48 15.35
N ILE A 484 13.22 16.17 16.36
CA ILE A 484 11.77 16.20 16.62
C ILE A 484 11.10 17.06 15.55
N GLU A 485 10.32 16.43 14.67
CA GLU A 485 9.46 17.11 13.71
C GLU A 485 8.06 17.34 14.34
N ARG A 486 7.36 18.38 13.87
CA ARG A 486 6.05 18.78 14.39
C ARG A 486 5.03 18.93 13.27
N TYR A 487 3.84 18.39 13.50
CA TYR A 487 2.67 18.53 12.63
C TYR A 487 1.45 18.86 13.48
N LYS A 488 0.97 20.11 13.37
CA LYS A 488 -0.07 20.67 14.26
C LYS A 488 0.37 20.56 15.73
N ASP A 489 -0.37 19.86 16.58
CA ASP A 489 -0.04 19.57 17.98
C ASP A 489 0.59 18.18 18.19
N LEU A 490 0.82 17.41 17.12
CA LEU A 490 1.59 16.16 17.14
C LEU A 490 3.08 16.45 16.97
N GLU A 491 3.91 15.69 17.68
CA GLU A 491 5.35 15.59 17.47
C GLU A 491 5.69 14.18 16.96
N TYR A 492 6.66 14.05 16.06
CA TYR A 492 7.13 12.75 15.59
C TYR A 492 8.63 12.71 15.33
N ILE A 493 9.16 11.49 15.24
CA ILE A 493 10.53 11.20 14.80
C ILE A 493 10.47 10.12 13.73
N GLU A 494 11.15 10.34 12.61
CA GLU A 494 11.43 9.32 11.61
C GLU A 494 12.71 8.57 12.00
N LEU A 495 12.63 7.24 12.04
CA LEU A 495 13.69 6.39 12.57
C LEU A 495 14.72 6.04 11.49
N ASN A 496 15.99 6.33 11.80
CA ASN A 496 17.15 5.79 11.09
C ASN A 496 17.08 4.26 11.03
N ASP A 497 17.62 3.64 9.98
CA ASP A 497 17.56 2.18 9.78
C ASP A 497 18.14 1.37 10.97
N GLU A 498 19.09 1.94 11.72
CA GLU A 498 19.71 1.34 12.92
C GLU A 498 18.79 1.28 14.16
N ASP A 499 17.77 2.16 14.24
CA ASP A 499 16.83 2.26 15.37
C ASP A 499 15.40 1.82 15.01
N ARG A 500 15.16 1.45 13.75
CA ARG A 500 13.88 0.86 13.35
C ARG A 500 13.68 -0.48 14.03
N PHE A 501 12.49 -0.67 14.60
CA PHE A 501 12.08 -1.90 15.25
C PHE A 501 10.84 -2.48 14.59
N GLU A 502 10.76 -3.80 14.51
CA GLU A 502 9.55 -4.49 14.05
C GLU A 502 8.54 -4.64 15.18
N VAL A 503 7.26 -4.41 14.90
CA VAL A 503 6.13 -4.77 15.77
C VAL A 503 5.32 -5.91 15.17
N VAL A 504 4.49 -6.55 15.99
CA VAL A 504 3.55 -7.58 15.54
C VAL A 504 2.26 -6.95 15.06
N SER A 505 1.93 -7.22 13.80
CA SER A 505 0.72 -6.80 13.09
C SER A 505 -0.13 -8.02 12.71
N VAL A 506 -1.30 -7.78 12.12
CA VAL A 506 -2.18 -8.82 11.58
C VAL A 506 -2.62 -8.47 10.16
N GLY A 507 -2.43 -9.41 9.24
CA GLY A 507 -2.75 -9.25 7.82
C GLY A 507 -4.24 -9.38 7.49
N PRO A 508 -4.65 -9.11 6.23
CA PRO A 508 -6.03 -9.27 5.76
C PRO A 508 -6.56 -10.72 5.81
N ASP A 509 -5.65 -11.70 5.89
CA ASP A 509 -5.94 -13.12 6.13
C ASP A 509 -6.13 -13.47 7.61
N LEU A 510 -6.05 -12.47 8.48
CA LEU A 510 -6.06 -12.55 9.94
C LEU A 510 -4.85 -13.32 10.52
N LYS A 511 -3.73 -13.39 9.80
CA LYS A 511 -2.47 -14.00 10.30
C LYS A 511 -1.51 -12.99 10.91
N ALA A 512 -0.72 -13.48 11.87
CA ALA A 512 0.26 -12.70 12.60
C ALA A 512 1.51 -12.43 11.74
N ASN A 513 1.73 -11.16 11.41
CA ASN A 513 2.88 -10.70 10.65
C ASN A 513 3.85 -9.89 11.52
N LYS A 514 4.98 -9.51 10.93
CA LYS A 514 5.97 -8.59 11.50
C LYS A 514 6.19 -7.48 10.49
N HIS A 515 6.04 -6.23 10.91
CA HIS A 515 6.32 -5.08 10.05
C HIS A 515 7.11 -4.02 10.81
N ILE A 516 7.93 -3.29 10.06
CA ILE A 516 8.84 -2.29 10.59
C ILE A 516 8.05 -1.05 11.04
N VAL A 517 8.44 -0.46 12.16
CA VAL A 517 8.03 0.89 12.56
C VAL A 517 9.07 1.87 12.01
N SER A 518 8.64 2.75 11.11
CA SER A 518 9.50 3.80 10.54
C SER A 518 9.31 5.16 11.19
N ARG A 519 8.20 5.41 11.89
CA ARG A 519 7.98 6.65 12.67
C ARG A 519 7.31 6.39 14.02
N VAL A 520 7.71 7.14 15.03
CA VAL A 520 7.07 7.19 16.35
C VAL A 520 6.47 8.57 16.61
N TRP A 521 5.28 8.60 17.21
CA TRP A 521 4.48 9.82 17.40
C TRP A 521 4.15 10.01 18.87
N ARG A 522 4.09 11.27 19.32
CA ARG A 522 3.47 11.67 20.58
C ARG A 522 2.65 12.95 20.41
N ARG A 523 1.60 13.11 21.21
CA ARG A 523 0.77 14.32 21.29
C ARG A 523 0.45 14.61 22.75
N ARG A 524 0.49 15.88 23.16
CA ARG A 524 -0.03 16.27 24.48
C ARG A 524 -1.54 16.11 24.54
N VAL A 525 -2.05 15.64 25.66
CA VAL A 525 -3.48 15.62 25.93
C VAL A 525 -4.02 17.06 25.89
N ARG A 526 -5.10 17.28 25.13
CA ARG A 526 -5.75 18.60 25.00
C ARG A 526 -6.57 18.91 26.26
N GLU A 527 -6.68 20.18 26.64
CA GLU A 527 -7.44 20.55 27.84
C GLU A 527 -8.93 20.16 27.69
N GLY A 528 -9.45 19.38 28.65
CA GLY A 528 -10.80 18.85 28.64
C GLY A 528 -10.99 17.58 27.80
N GLU A 529 -9.95 17.07 27.13
CA GLU A 529 -9.99 15.82 26.38
C GLU A 529 -10.32 14.63 27.32
N LYS A 530 -11.22 13.74 26.87
CA LYS A 530 -11.55 12.48 27.56
C LYS A 530 -11.07 11.31 26.72
N LEU A 531 -10.36 10.38 27.35
CA LEU A 531 -9.95 9.13 26.72
C LEU A 531 -11.00 8.04 26.98
N ILE A 532 -10.99 7.01 26.14
CA ILE A 532 -11.85 5.84 26.32
C ILE A 532 -10.99 4.72 26.89
N ARG A 533 -11.41 4.17 28.04
CA ARG A 533 -10.93 2.90 28.56
C ARG A 533 -11.86 1.78 28.12
N ILE A 534 -11.32 0.73 27.52
CA ILE A 534 -12.06 -0.45 27.07
C ILE A 534 -11.60 -1.65 27.88
N LYS A 535 -12.55 -2.38 28.48
CA LYS A 535 -12.30 -3.66 29.17
C LYS A 535 -12.98 -4.80 28.43
N THR A 536 -12.25 -5.88 28.20
CA THR A 536 -12.74 -7.12 27.58
C THR A 536 -12.95 -8.23 28.61
N ARG A 537 -13.77 -9.22 28.28
CA ARG A 537 -14.19 -10.34 29.15
C ARG A 537 -13.03 -11.24 29.62
N THR A 538 -11.97 -11.34 28.82
CA THR A 538 -10.70 -12.02 29.18
C THR A 538 -9.69 -11.07 29.85
N GLY A 539 -10.10 -9.85 30.18
CA GLY A 539 -9.31 -8.92 31.00
C GLY A 539 -8.22 -8.14 30.27
N ASN A 540 -8.21 -8.14 28.93
CA ASN A 540 -7.45 -7.13 28.18
C ASN A 540 -8.10 -5.76 28.45
N GLU A 541 -7.29 -4.79 28.87
CA GLU A 541 -7.69 -3.40 29.11
C GLU A 541 -6.74 -2.46 28.37
N VAL A 542 -7.30 -1.52 27.60
CA VAL A 542 -6.58 -0.51 26.82
C VAL A 542 -7.22 0.87 27.02
N ILE A 543 -6.41 1.94 26.96
CA ILE A 543 -6.86 3.34 27.04
C ILE A 543 -6.32 4.07 25.81
N LEU A 544 -7.20 4.81 25.12
CA LEU A 544 -6.94 5.39 23.80
C LEU A 544 -7.86 6.59 23.53
N THR A 545 -7.50 7.43 22.55
CA THR A 545 -8.33 8.57 22.12
C THR A 545 -9.63 8.07 21.48
N ARG A 546 -10.71 8.88 21.55
CA ARG A 546 -12.07 8.46 21.13
C ARG A 546 -12.12 7.92 19.68
N SER A 547 -11.33 8.50 18.79
CA SER A 547 -11.27 8.22 17.36
C SER A 547 -10.32 7.08 16.98
N HIS A 548 -9.38 6.68 17.85
CA HIS A 548 -8.40 5.64 17.53
C HIS A 548 -9.14 4.31 17.27
N PRO A 549 -8.97 3.67 16.09
CA PRO A 549 -9.86 2.58 15.65
C PRO A 549 -9.32 1.20 15.99
N LEU A 550 -10.20 0.33 16.49
CA LEU A 550 -9.91 -1.07 16.81
C LEU A 550 -10.58 -2.01 15.79
N PHE A 551 -10.06 -3.20 15.59
CA PHE A 551 -10.76 -4.22 14.80
C PHE A 551 -11.85 -4.92 15.63
N ALA A 552 -13.04 -5.07 15.05
CA ALA A 552 -14.22 -5.67 15.68
C ALA A 552 -15.04 -6.51 14.68
N PHE A 553 -15.80 -7.47 15.18
CA PHE A 553 -16.65 -8.34 14.38
C PHE A 553 -18.09 -7.79 14.31
N SER A 554 -18.63 -7.65 13.10
CA SER A 554 -20.01 -7.16 12.86
C SER A 554 -20.69 -7.95 11.74
N ASN A 555 -21.92 -8.42 12.02
CA ASN A 555 -22.82 -9.29 11.23
C ASN A 555 -22.23 -10.43 10.38
N GLY A 556 -20.95 -10.77 10.50
CA GLY A 556 -20.30 -11.86 9.79
C GLY A 556 -18.90 -11.57 9.27
N ASP A 557 -18.47 -10.30 9.29
CA ASP A 557 -17.17 -9.86 8.77
C ASP A 557 -16.40 -9.02 9.81
N VAL A 558 -15.15 -8.70 9.47
CA VAL A 558 -14.25 -7.90 10.31
C VAL A 558 -14.28 -6.45 9.86
N VAL A 559 -14.79 -5.58 10.73
CA VAL A 559 -14.78 -4.12 10.55
C VAL A 559 -13.74 -3.48 11.47
N ARG A 560 -13.36 -2.24 11.17
CA ARG A 560 -12.69 -1.37 12.14
C ARG A 560 -13.73 -0.42 12.75
N LYS A 561 -13.61 -0.10 14.04
CA LYS A 561 -14.57 0.70 14.81
C LYS A 561 -13.81 1.58 15.82
N GLU A 562 -14.14 2.86 15.89
CA GLU A 562 -13.52 3.80 16.84
C GLU A 562 -13.82 3.42 18.29
N ALA A 563 -12.89 3.74 19.20
CA ALA A 563 -13.02 3.48 20.63
C ALA A 563 -14.32 4.06 21.23
N GLY A 564 -14.65 5.31 20.91
CA GLY A 564 -15.85 6.00 21.39
C GLY A 564 -17.17 5.47 20.80
N ASN A 565 -17.11 4.56 19.82
CA ASN A 565 -18.25 3.94 19.17
C ASN A 565 -18.44 2.46 19.57
N LEU A 566 -17.50 1.86 20.30
CA LEU A 566 -17.64 0.51 20.88
C LEU A 566 -18.67 0.48 22.02
N LYS A 567 -19.38 -0.64 22.14
CA LYS A 567 -20.46 -0.87 23.12
C LYS A 567 -20.24 -2.18 23.86
N VAL A 568 -20.75 -2.28 25.08
CA VAL A 568 -20.74 -3.53 25.85
C VAL A 568 -21.49 -4.62 25.07
N GLY A 569 -20.83 -5.76 24.86
CA GLY A 569 -21.30 -6.86 24.01
C GLY A 569 -20.65 -6.91 22.62
N ASP A 570 -19.99 -5.85 22.15
CA ASP A 570 -19.20 -5.88 20.91
C ASP A 570 -18.06 -6.91 21.01
N ARG A 571 -17.57 -7.37 19.85
CA ARG A 571 -16.54 -8.41 19.74
C ARG A 571 -15.28 -7.82 19.12
N VAL A 572 -14.26 -7.50 19.92
CA VAL A 572 -12.98 -6.95 19.42
C VAL A 572 -11.98 -8.08 19.08
N ALA A 573 -11.08 -7.80 18.13
CA ALA A 573 -9.98 -8.69 17.77
C ALA A 573 -8.88 -8.62 18.84
N VAL A 574 -8.54 -9.77 19.41
CA VAL A 574 -7.49 -9.93 20.42
C VAL A 574 -6.50 -11.00 19.93
N MET A 575 -5.21 -10.78 20.11
CA MET A 575 -4.16 -11.68 19.66
C MET A 575 -4.21 -13.03 20.39
N MET A 576 -4.34 -14.15 19.66
CA MET A 576 -4.51 -15.49 20.26
C MET A 576 -3.18 -16.20 20.53
N ASN A 577 -2.20 -16.04 19.64
CA ASN A 577 -0.86 -16.61 19.77
C ASN A 577 0.17 -15.54 19.34
N PRO A 578 0.82 -14.82 20.27
CA PRO A 578 1.93 -13.94 19.92
C PRO A 578 3.04 -14.76 19.21
N PRO A 579 3.69 -14.24 18.15
CA PRO A 579 4.82 -14.91 17.50
C PRO A 579 5.89 -15.31 18.52
N LYS A 580 6.29 -16.58 18.51
CA LYS A 580 7.37 -17.07 19.37
C LYS A 580 8.70 -16.42 18.92
N PRO A 581 9.46 -15.79 19.83
CA PRO A 581 10.78 -15.29 19.47
C PRO A 581 11.77 -16.45 19.27
N PRO A 582 12.91 -16.20 18.60
CA PRO A 582 14.02 -17.14 18.58
C PRO A 582 14.42 -17.51 20.01
N GLN A 583 14.41 -18.81 20.33
CA GLN A 583 14.79 -19.30 21.65
C GLN A 583 16.31 -19.22 21.77
N THR A 584 16.79 -18.06 22.23
CA THR A 584 18.21 -17.80 22.43
C THR A 584 18.71 -18.40 23.74
N LYS A 585 20.03 -18.62 23.81
CA LYS A 585 20.71 -18.88 25.06
C LYS A 585 20.66 -17.62 25.92
N ALA A 586 20.27 -17.76 27.20
CA ALA A 586 20.18 -16.64 28.13
C ALA A 586 21.57 -16.26 28.66
N VAL A 587 22.46 -15.80 27.77
CA VAL A 587 23.85 -15.47 28.07
C VAL A 587 23.91 -14.27 29.01
N VAL A 588 24.72 -14.41 30.06
CA VAL A 588 24.97 -13.34 31.04
C VAL A 588 26.09 -12.44 30.51
N ASP A 589 25.86 -11.12 30.44
CA ASP A 589 26.95 -10.18 30.19
C ASP A 589 28.02 -10.32 31.29
N LEU A 590 29.21 -10.73 30.86
CA LEU A 590 30.33 -10.99 31.75
C LEU A 590 30.89 -9.72 32.41
N SER A 591 30.53 -8.52 31.92
CA SER A 591 30.91 -7.24 32.53
C SER A 591 30.38 -7.09 33.96
N ILE A 592 29.20 -7.66 34.26
CA ILE A 592 28.54 -7.50 35.57
C ILE A 592 29.38 -8.06 36.71
N TYR A 593 30.29 -9.01 36.44
CA TYR A 593 31.16 -9.65 37.42
C TYR A 593 32.29 -8.74 37.93
N ALA A 594 32.54 -7.61 37.28
CA ALA A 594 33.48 -6.61 37.75
C ALA A 594 33.14 -6.16 39.19
N LYS A 595 34.12 -6.31 40.10
CA LYS A 595 34.01 -5.93 41.52
C LYS A 595 32.92 -6.69 42.33
N ILE A 596 32.42 -7.84 41.86
CA ILE A 596 31.55 -8.72 42.67
C ILE A 596 32.36 -9.50 43.73
N SER A 597 33.56 -9.94 43.36
CA SER A 597 34.47 -10.72 44.21
C SER A 597 35.92 -10.28 44.03
N ASP A 598 36.80 -10.65 44.96
CA ASP A 598 38.22 -10.26 44.92
C ASP A 598 38.99 -11.07 43.86
N TYR A 599 38.61 -12.33 43.66
CA TYR A 599 39.24 -13.27 42.75
C TYR A 599 38.22 -14.08 41.93
N TYR A 600 38.68 -14.55 40.78
CA TYR A 600 38.13 -15.68 40.02
C TYR A 600 38.93 -16.95 40.36
N LEU A 601 38.27 -18.10 40.46
CA LEU A 601 38.91 -19.41 40.48
C LEU A 601 38.93 -20.01 39.08
N VAL A 602 40.13 -20.36 38.63
CA VAL A 602 40.42 -20.88 37.28
C VAL A 602 41.12 -22.24 37.41
N PRO A 603 40.69 -23.30 36.69
CA PRO A 603 41.36 -24.60 36.71
C PRO A 603 42.64 -24.57 35.87
N ASN A 604 43.75 -25.04 36.45
CA ASN A 604 45.08 -25.05 35.84
C ASN A 604 45.66 -26.48 35.75
N GLY A 605 44.82 -27.46 35.43
CA GLY A 605 45.19 -28.89 35.27
C GLY A 605 45.58 -29.65 36.56
N LYS A 606 46.11 -28.95 37.57
CA LYS A 606 46.51 -29.50 38.88
C LYS A 606 45.61 -29.06 40.05
N GLY A 607 44.50 -28.37 39.76
CA GLY A 607 43.61 -27.76 40.73
C GLY A 607 43.18 -26.34 40.33
N MET A 608 42.63 -25.60 41.29
CA MET A 608 42.18 -24.21 41.10
C MET A 608 43.25 -23.19 41.49
N ILE A 609 43.43 -22.15 40.68
CA ILE A 609 44.24 -20.96 41.01
C ILE A 609 43.35 -19.73 41.19
N LYS A 610 43.75 -18.82 42.10
CA LYS A 610 43.11 -17.51 42.28
C LYS A 610 43.69 -16.49 41.29
N VAL A 611 42.84 -15.91 40.47
CA VAL A 611 43.18 -14.81 39.54
C VAL A 611 42.46 -13.54 40.01
N PRO A 612 43.16 -12.41 40.27
CA PRO A 612 42.51 -11.19 40.76
C PRO A 612 41.42 -10.66 39.80
N ASN A 613 40.28 -10.25 40.36
CA ASN A 613 39.19 -9.67 39.58
C ASN A 613 39.54 -8.24 39.15
N LYS A 614 39.89 -8.06 37.88
CA LYS A 614 40.22 -6.76 37.26
C LYS A 614 39.13 -6.23 36.30
N GLY A 615 37.96 -6.87 36.26
CA GLY A 615 36.95 -6.64 35.22
C GLY A 615 36.38 -7.97 34.75
N LEU A 616 36.51 -8.28 33.45
CA LEU A 616 35.96 -9.50 32.85
C LEU A 616 36.56 -10.80 33.44
N PRO A 617 35.75 -11.86 33.60
CA PRO A 617 36.22 -13.19 34.00
C PRO A 617 37.00 -13.89 32.88
N PRO A 618 38.16 -14.51 33.17
CA PRO A 618 38.86 -15.39 32.22
C PRO A 618 37.94 -16.50 31.67
N GLU A 619 38.16 -16.95 30.45
CA GLU A 619 37.33 -17.99 29.79
C GLU A 619 37.12 -19.23 30.66
N LYS A 620 38.20 -19.74 31.26
CA LYS A 620 38.20 -20.96 32.08
C LYS A 620 37.72 -20.71 33.52
N ALA A 621 37.39 -19.48 33.91
CA ALA A 621 36.91 -19.20 35.27
C ALA A 621 35.58 -19.90 35.57
N GLN A 622 35.53 -20.61 36.70
CA GLN A 622 34.37 -21.42 37.14
C GLN A 622 33.70 -20.88 38.42
N TYR A 623 34.43 -20.15 39.27
CA TYR A 623 33.88 -19.62 40.52
C TYR A 623 34.37 -18.19 40.83
N LEU A 624 33.58 -17.47 41.61
CA LEU A 624 33.85 -16.19 42.24
C LEU A 624 34.24 -16.44 43.71
N VAL A 625 35.27 -15.77 44.23
CA VAL A 625 35.64 -15.89 45.65
C VAL A 625 36.29 -14.61 46.19
N SER A 626 36.00 -14.28 47.46
CA SER A 626 36.65 -13.20 48.22
C SER A 626 37.36 -13.76 49.44
N VAL A 627 38.13 -12.93 50.14
CA VAL A 627 38.73 -13.29 51.43
C VAL A 627 37.61 -13.69 52.41
N ASN A 628 37.74 -14.87 53.02
CA ASN A 628 36.80 -15.47 53.97
C ASN A 628 35.37 -15.70 53.44
N SER A 629 35.16 -15.81 52.12
CA SER A 629 33.88 -16.25 51.53
C SER A 629 33.92 -17.70 51.06
N HIS A 630 32.75 -18.35 51.01
CA HIS A 630 32.57 -19.55 50.20
C HIS A 630 32.75 -19.19 48.70
N PRO A 631 33.23 -20.12 47.84
CA PRO A 631 33.19 -19.94 46.40
C PRO A 631 31.75 -19.98 45.88
N VAL A 632 31.41 -19.10 44.95
CA VAL A 632 30.11 -19.07 44.26
C VAL A 632 30.33 -19.41 42.78
N LYS A 633 29.56 -20.36 42.24
CA LYS A 633 29.63 -20.80 40.84
C LYS A 633 29.34 -19.62 39.90
N LEU A 634 30.23 -19.39 38.93
CA LEU A 634 30.10 -18.34 37.94
C LEU A 634 29.07 -18.74 36.87
N VAL A 635 28.14 -17.84 36.55
CA VAL A 635 27.04 -18.09 35.60
C VAL A 635 27.39 -17.42 34.27
N ARG A 636 27.45 -18.19 33.19
CA ARG A 636 27.60 -17.65 31.82
C ARG A 636 26.30 -17.69 31.02
N GLU A 637 25.37 -18.52 31.44
CA GLU A 637 24.06 -18.75 30.84
C GLU A 637 23.09 -19.03 31.98
N VAL A 638 21.92 -18.39 32.00
CA VAL A 638 20.90 -18.60 33.04
C VAL A 638 20.17 -19.91 32.79
N ASP A 639 20.06 -20.74 33.84
CA ASP A 639 19.32 -22.00 33.83
C ASP A 639 17.95 -21.88 34.53
N GLU A 640 17.13 -22.92 34.38
CA GLU A 640 15.77 -23.01 34.92
C GLU A 640 15.74 -22.86 36.45
N LYS A 641 16.76 -23.42 37.12
CA LYS A 641 16.92 -23.38 38.58
C LYS A 641 17.17 -21.95 39.07
N LEU A 642 18.10 -21.24 38.44
CA LEU A 642 18.41 -19.85 38.77
C LEU A 642 17.22 -18.92 38.46
N SER A 643 16.45 -19.23 37.42
CA SER A 643 15.22 -18.51 37.07
C SER A 643 14.11 -18.71 38.10
N TYR A 644 13.88 -19.95 38.56
CA TYR A 644 12.98 -20.26 39.69
C TYR A 644 13.38 -19.48 40.95
N LEU A 645 14.67 -19.51 41.31
CA LEU A 645 15.20 -18.81 42.47
C LEU A 645 14.97 -17.29 42.39
N ALA A 646 15.11 -16.68 41.22
CA ALA A 646 14.82 -15.27 41.02
C ALA A 646 13.33 -14.95 41.29
N GLY A 647 12.41 -15.80 40.84
CA GLY A 647 10.97 -15.69 41.12
C GLY A 647 10.67 -15.77 42.62
N VAL A 648 11.20 -16.79 43.31
CA VAL A 648 11.05 -16.95 44.78
C VAL A 648 11.62 -15.75 45.55
N ILE A 649 12.78 -15.23 45.13
CA ILE A 649 13.39 -14.06 45.79
C ILE A 649 12.56 -12.80 45.57
N LEU A 650 11.89 -12.65 44.42
CA LEU A 650 11.02 -11.51 44.12
C LEU A 650 9.65 -11.58 44.81
N GLY A 651 9.15 -12.79 45.14
CA GLY A 651 8.01 -13.02 46.03
C GLY A 651 8.37 -12.96 47.53
N ASP A 652 8.57 -14.11 48.19
CA ASP A 652 8.81 -14.21 49.64
C ASP A 652 10.22 -13.76 50.09
N GLY A 653 11.18 -13.68 49.16
CA GLY A 653 12.57 -13.37 49.51
C GLY A 653 12.88 -11.90 49.82
N TYR A 654 14.11 -11.67 50.27
CA TYR A 654 14.67 -10.37 50.60
C TYR A 654 16.19 -10.41 50.44
N ILE A 655 16.76 -9.47 49.69
CA ILE A 655 18.20 -9.21 49.71
C ILE A 655 18.46 -8.04 50.66
N SER A 656 19.37 -8.20 51.62
CA SER A 656 19.75 -7.12 52.54
C SER A 656 20.26 -5.86 51.83
N SER A 657 19.98 -4.67 52.39
CA SER A 657 20.35 -3.38 51.77
C SER A 657 21.85 -3.21 51.54
N ASN A 658 22.67 -3.82 52.39
CA ASN A 658 24.13 -3.88 52.29
C ASN A 658 24.65 -5.09 51.48
N GLY A 659 23.74 -5.92 50.96
CA GLY A 659 24.01 -7.08 50.12
C GLY A 659 24.61 -8.30 50.82
N TYR A 660 24.77 -8.32 52.14
CA TYR A 660 25.51 -9.40 52.84
C TYR A 660 24.77 -10.75 52.92
N TYR A 661 23.44 -10.71 52.95
CA TYR A 661 22.61 -11.92 52.99
C TYR A 661 21.35 -11.81 52.12
N ILE A 662 20.84 -13.00 51.76
CA ILE A 662 19.49 -13.24 51.22
C ILE A 662 18.71 -13.99 52.30
N SER A 663 17.42 -13.67 52.48
CA SER A 663 16.52 -14.42 53.36
C SER A 663 15.16 -14.61 52.70
N ALA A 664 14.55 -15.79 52.84
CA ALA A 664 13.20 -16.08 52.36
C ALA A 664 12.40 -16.86 53.42
N THR A 665 11.08 -16.81 53.33
CA THR A 665 10.14 -17.38 54.31
C THR A 665 9.26 -18.42 53.62
N PHE A 666 9.08 -19.59 54.25
CA PHE A 666 8.37 -20.74 53.67
C PHE A 666 7.35 -21.29 54.66
N ASP A 667 6.19 -21.75 54.18
CA ASP A 667 5.16 -22.44 54.99
C ASP A 667 4.87 -23.87 54.47
N ASP A 668 5.70 -24.37 53.55
CA ASP A 668 5.59 -25.66 52.86
C ASP A 668 7.00 -26.29 52.70
N GLU A 669 7.14 -27.59 52.96
CA GLU A 669 8.45 -28.26 53.04
C GLU A 669 9.06 -28.48 51.64
N ASP A 670 8.31 -29.03 50.67
CA ASP A 670 8.73 -29.15 49.26
C ASP A 670 9.25 -27.82 48.67
N TYR A 671 8.62 -26.70 49.04
CA TYR A 671 8.97 -25.35 48.58
C TYR A 671 10.29 -24.88 49.19
N MET A 672 10.49 -25.11 50.49
CA MET A 672 11.75 -24.82 51.18
C MET A 672 12.90 -25.67 50.64
N GLU A 673 12.68 -26.97 50.44
CA GLU A 673 13.69 -27.88 49.89
C GLU A 673 14.10 -27.49 48.47
N ALA A 674 13.14 -27.11 47.61
CA ALA A 674 13.43 -26.62 46.26
C ALA A 674 14.36 -25.40 46.28
N PHE A 675 14.09 -24.42 47.14
CA PHE A 675 14.92 -23.23 47.32
C PHE A 675 16.34 -23.57 47.82
N VAL A 676 16.46 -24.41 48.86
CA VAL A 676 17.75 -24.84 49.44
C VAL A 676 18.58 -25.67 48.46
N SER A 677 17.92 -26.53 47.67
CA SER A 677 18.55 -27.35 46.63
C SER A 677 19.23 -26.47 45.57
N VAL A 678 18.54 -25.45 45.05
CA VAL A 678 19.14 -24.53 44.07
C VAL A 678 20.32 -23.76 44.66
N ILE A 679 20.23 -23.28 45.91
CA ILE A 679 21.35 -22.58 46.56
C ILE A 679 22.60 -23.48 46.64
N SER A 680 22.40 -24.77 46.92
CA SER A 680 23.47 -25.76 47.07
C SER A 680 24.22 -26.02 45.75
N ASP A 681 23.53 -25.95 44.60
CA ASP A 681 24.15 -26.06 43.27
C ASP A 681 25.06 -24.87 42.90
N PHE A 682 24.81 -23.69 43.48
CA PHE A 682 25.57 -22.46 43.20
C PHE A 682 26.61 -22.12 44.28
N ILE A 683 26.47 -22.62 45.51
CA ILE A 683 27.44 -22.43 46.60
C ILE A 683 27.84 -23.79 47.19
N PRO A 684 28.86 -24.47 46.63
CA PRO A 684 29.23 -25.83 47.05
C PRO A 684 29.59 -25.93 48.54
N ASN A 685 29.09 -26.97 49.19
CA ASN A 685 29.27 -27.25 50.63
C ASN A 685 28.72 -26.17 51.59
N TYR A 686 27.90 -25.24 51.12
CA TYR A 686 27.25 -24.24 51.97
C TYR A 686 25.92 -24.78 52.53
N ILE A 687 25.72 -24.61 53.84
CA ILE A 687 24.47 -24.95 54.53
C ILE A 687 23.76 -23.64 54.94
N PRO A 688 22.57 -23.33 54.39
CA PRO A 688 21.79 -22.16 54.81
C PRO A 688 21.39 -22.21 56.29
N ASN A 689 21.28 -21.04 56.92
CA ASN A 689 20.77 -20.94 58.29
C ASN A 689 19.23 -20.97 58.27
N VAL A 690 18.64 -22.06 58.73
CA VAL A 690 17.18 -22.26 58.81
C VAL A 690 16.71 -22.00 60.24
N LYS A 691 15.65 -21.21 60.40
CA LYS A 691 15.02 -20.93 61.70
C LYS A 691 13.50 -21.10 61.65
N GLU A 692 12.96 -21.85 62.59
CA GLU A 692 11.53 -21.93 62.82
C GLU A 692 11.00 -20.62 63.45
N ASN A 693 9.85 -20.15 62.95
CA ASN A 693 9.18 -18.93 63.40
C ASN A 693 7.66 -19.15 63.42
N GLY A 694 7.21 -20.00 64.36
CA GLY A 694 5.79 -20.29 64.60
C GLY A 694 5.19 -21.24 63.56
N LYS A 695 4.72 -20.72 62.43
CA LYS A 695 4.17 -21.52 61.31
C LYS A 695 5.01 -21.47 60.03
N TYR A 696 6.18 -20.83 60.11
CA TYR A 696 7.01 -20.51 58.97
C TYR A 696 8.47 -20.88 59.25
N MET A 697 9.17 -21.34 58.22
CA MET A 697 10.62 -21.54 58.23
C MET A 697 11.28 -20.37 57.50
N VAL A 698 12.24 -19.72 58.16
CA VAL A 698 13.04 -18.62 57.58
C VAL A 698 14.41 -19.15 57.22
N VAL A 699 14.73 -19.17 55.92
CA VAL A 699 16.02 -19.61 55.40
C VAL A 699 16.88 -18.39 55.09
N THR A 700 18.12 -18.35 55.59
CA THR A 700 19.07 -17.24 55.41
C THR A 700 20.38 -17.72 54.79
N VAL A 701 20.78 -17.07 53.69
CA VAL A 701 22.01 -17.33 52.93
C VAL A 701 22.97 -16.15 53.10
N GLY A 702 24.01 -16.34 53.90
CA GLY A 702 25.05 -15.34 54.17
C GLY A 702 26.15 -15.31 53.10
N SER A 703 25.80 -14.95 51.85
CA SER A 703 26.76 -14.83 50.74
C SER A 703 26.59 -13.54 49.96
N LYS A 704 27.48 -12.58 50.21
CA LYS A 704 27.50 -11.28 49.52
C LYS A 704 27.73 -11.40 48.02
N ILE A 705 28.61 -12.31 47.61
CA ILE A 705 28.91 -12.59 46.19
C ILE A 705 27.65 -13.07 45.46
N PHE A 706 26.90 -13.98 46.07
CA PHE A 706 25.68 -14.55 45.47
C PHE A 706 24.54 -13.53 45.41
N ALA A 707 24.33 -12.76 46.49
CA ALA A 707 23.35 -11.68 46.54
C ALA A 707 23.65 -10.57 45.51
N GLU A 708 24.91 -10.17 45.36
CA GLU A 708 25.34 -9.19 44.36
C GLU A 708 25.14 -9.73 42.92
N MET A 709 25.48 -10.99 42.68
CA MET A 709 25.28 -11.64 41.38
C MET A 709 23.80 -11.69 40.97
N LEU A 710 22.91 -12.18 41.85
CA LEU A 710 21.48 -12.25 41.56
C LEU A 710 20.85 -10.86 41.36
N SER A 711 21.27 -9.87 42.14
CA SER A 711 20.84 -8.48 42.00
C SER A 711 21.24 -7.87 40.65
N ARG A 712 22.40 -8.23 40.09
CA ARG A 712 22.84 -7.74 38.76
C ARG A 712 22.31 -8.54 37.57
N ILE A 713 22.13 -9.86 37.69
CA ILE A 713 21.58 -10.69 36.59
C ILE A 713 20.08 -10.41 36.38
N PHE A 714 19.32 -10.24 37.47
CA PHE A 714 17.86 -10.17 37.43
C PHE A 714 17.28 -8.82 37.89
N GLY A 715 18.12 -7.81 38.15
CA GLY A 715 17.66 -6.49 38.63
C GLY A 715 17.02 -6.49 40.02
N ILE A 716 17.22 -7.55 40.83
CA ILE A 716 16.53 -7.71 42.12
C ILE A 716 16.98 -6.59 43.08
N PRO A 717 16.04 -5.79 43.64
CA PRO A 717 16.38 -4.66 44.50
C PRO A 717 16.91 -5.11 45.87
N LYS A 718 17.88 -4.35 46.40
CA LYS A 718 18.48 -4.55 47.72
C LYS A 718 17.71 -3.73 48.76
N GLY A 719 17.32 -4.34 49.87
CA GLY A 719 16.50 -3.69 50.89
C GLY A 719 15.00 -3.79 50.58
N ARG A 720 14.27 -2.67 50.67
CA ARG A 720 12.82 -2.67 50.45
C ARG A 720 12.51 -2.83 48.95
N LYS A 721 11.72 -3.86 48.61
CA LYS A 721 11.04 -3.99 47.32
C LYS A 721 9.98 -2.87 47.19
N LEU A 722 10.40 -1.69 46.76
CA LEU A 722 9.50 -0.60 46.41
C LEU A 722 9.00 -0.78 44.97
N GLU A 723 9.94 -0.96 44.05
CA GLU A 723 9.72 -1.21 42.63
C GLU A 723 10.63 -2.37 42.17
N TRP A 724 10.12 -3.21 41.28
CA TRP A 724 10.84 -4.27 40.56
C TRP A 724 10.07 -4.62 39.28
N ASP A 725 10.73 -5.29 38.34
CA ASP A 725 10.16 -5.69 37.06
C ASP A 725 10.57 -7.12 36.64
N VAL A 726 9.79 -7.75 35.76
CA VAL A 726 10.08 -9.09 35.22
C VAL A 726 11.36 -9.01 34.36
N PRO A 727 12.42 -9.80 34.63
CA PRO A 727 13.70 -9.63 33.95
C PRO A 727 13.66 -10.00 32.46
N ASP A 728 14.19 -9.13 31.60
CA ASP A 728 14.26 -9.37 30.15
C ASP A 728 15.02 -10.66 29.78
N ILE A 729 16.04 -11.02 30.57
CA ILE A 729 16.79 -12.29 30.39
C ILE A 729 15.89 -13.52 30.61
N VAL A 730 14.88 -13.43 31.48
CA VAL A 730 13.85 -14.47 31.66
C VAL A 730 12.85 -14.45 30.50
N LEU A 731 12.40 -13.26 30.08
CA LEU A 731 11.48 -13.10 28.94
C LEU A 731 12.07 -13.58 27.60
N SER A 732 13.39 -13.69 27.48
CA SER A 732 14.05 -14.23 26.27
C SER A 732 13.63 -15.66 25.93
N ASN A 733 13.34 -16.50 26.92
CA ASN A 733 13.28 -17.96 26.77
C ASN A 733 12.02 -18.56 27.41
N ASP A 734 11.28 -19.39 26.67
CA ASP A 734 10.00 -19.96 27.12
C ASP A 734 10.15 -20.82 28.38
N ASP A 735 11.24 -21.56 28.53
CA ASP A 735 11.46 -22.43 29.69
C ASP A 735 11.90 -21.64 30.93
N LEU A 736 12.76 -20.62 30.78
CA LEU A 736 13.09 -19.73 31.89
C LEU A 736 11.84 -19.02 32.43
N MET A 737 10.96 -18.52 31.55
CA MET A 737 9.66 -17.95 31.99
C MET A 737 8.83 -18.95 32.81
N ARG A 738 8.74 -20.23 32.39
CA ARG A 738 7.95 -21.25 33.09
C ARG A 738 8.39 -21.43 34.54
N TYR A 739 9.71 -21.47 34.78
CA TYR A 739 10.27 -21.64 36.11
C TYR A 739 10.23 -20.35 36.95
N PHE A 740 10.46 -19.18 36.35
CA PHE A 740 10.27 -17.89 37.03
C PHE A 740 8.84 -17.69 37.52
N ILE A 741 7.85 -18.00 36.67
CA ILE A 741 6.43 -17.98 37.01
C ILE A 741 6.13 -18.99 38.14
N ALA A 742 6.72 -20.19 38.10
CA ALA A 742 6.55 -21.17 39.17
C ALA A 742 7.03 -20.61 40.53
N GLY A 743 8.21 -19.99 40.58
CA GLY A 743 8.73 -19.38 41.80
C GLY A 743 7.85 -18.26 42.36
N LEU A 744 7.25 -17.43 41.49
CA LEU A 744 6.31 -16.39 41.91
C LEU A 744 4.96 -16.94 42.40
N PHE A 745 4.44 -18.01 41.78
CA PHE A 745 3.18 -18.64 42.23
C PHE A 745 3.37 -19.54 43.47
N ASP A 746 4.53 -20.18 43.62
CA ASP A 746 4.93 -20.86 44.87
C ASP A 746 5.07 -19.86 46.03
N ALA A 747 5.40 -18.60 45.76
CA ALA A 747 5.35 -17.47 46.72
C ALA A 747 3.95 -16.83 46.85
N ASP A 748 3.71 -15.71 46.16
CA ASP A 748 2.50 -14.86 46.27
C ASP A 748 1.22 -15.49 45.64
N GLY A 749 1.31 -16.64 44.98
CA GLY A 749 0.17 -17.30 44.33
C GLY A 749 -0.75 -18.05 45.29
N TYR A 750 -2.06 -18.06 45.05
CA TYR A 750 -3.03 -18.88 45.78
C TYR A 750 -4.05 -19.56 44.87
N VAL A 751 -4.58 -20.71 45.31
CA VAL A 751 -5.63 -21.47 44.59
C VAL A 751 -6.96 -21.32 45.33
N ASP A 752 -8.02 -20.93 44.63
CA ASP A 752 -9.39 -20.92 45.15
C ASP A 752 -10.23 -22.10 44.59
N GLU A 753 -11.56 -22.02 44.62
CA GLU A 753 -12.44 -23.08 44.12
C GLU A 753 -12.44 -23.20 42.57
N ASN A 754 -12.04 -22.14 41.87
CA ASN A 754 -12.32 -21.92 40.45
C ASN A 754 -11.08 -21.53 39.62
N SER A 755 -10.01 -21.11 40.30
CA SER A 755 -8.87 -20.45 39.69
C SER A 755 -7.59 -20.54 40.54
N ILE A 756 -6.46 -20.24 39.91
CA ILE A 756 -5.21 -19.90 40.59
C ILE A 756 -4.90 -18.43 40.31
N ILE A 757 -4.47 -17.70 41.33
CA ILE A 757 -4.39 -16.24 41.36
C ILE A 757 -3.05 -15.81 41.93
N LEU A 758 -2.34 -14.92 41.24
CA LEU A 758 -1.16 -14.21 41.75
C LEU A 758 -1.54 -12.76 42.08
N VAL A 759 -1.02 -12.22 43.18
CA VAL A 759 -1.28 -10.83 43.61
C VAL A 759 0.02 -10.02 43.60
N THR A 760 -0.02 -8.80 43.06
CA THR A 760 1.12 -7.85 43.11
C THR A 760 0.63 -6.41 43.23
N LYS A 761 1.54 -5.49 43.53
CA LYS A 761 1.29 -4.04 43.57
C LYS A 761 1.71 -3.31 42.29
N SER A 762 2.58 -3.90 41.48
CA SER A 762 3.05 -3.31 40.23
C SER A 762 2.13 -3.73 39.08
N GLU A 763 1.52 -2.75 38.40
CA GLU A 763 0.67 -3.00 37.23
C GLU A 763 1.49 -3.57 36.05
N ASN A 764 2.71 -3.05 35.85
CA ASN A 764 3.67 -3.54 34.86
C ASN A 764 3.99 -5.04 35.09
N VAL A 765 4.37 -5.42 36.32
CA VAL A 765 4.64 -6.82 36.68
C VAL A 765 3.40 -7.71 36.45
N ALA A 766 2.21 -7.26 36.87
CA ALA A 766 0.98 -8.01 36.64
C ALA A 766 0.71 -8.25 35.15
N ARG A 767 0.89 -7.22 34.31
CA ARG A 767 0.68 -7.31 32.86
C ARG A 767 1.76 -8.11 32.15
N LYS A 768 3.05 -8.03 32.55
CA LYS A 768 4.13 -8.88 32.00
C LYS A 768 3.96 -10.36 32.38
N ILE A 769 3.52 -10.67 33.61
CA ILE A 769 3.23 -12.07 34.01
C ILE A 769 1.99 -12.60 33.27
N TRP A 770 0.93 -11.79 33.18
CA TRP A 770 -0.23 -12.09 32.34
C TRP A 770 0.19 -12.42 30.90
N TYR A 771 1.04 -11.58 30.30
CA TYR A 771 1.56 -11.81 28.96
C TYR A 771 2.37 -13.10 28.85
N ALA A 772 3.31 -13.35 29.78
CA ALA A 772 4.13 -14.55 29.76
C ALA A 772 3.27 -15.84 29.84
N LEU A 773 2.15 -15.80 30.58
CA LEU A 773 1.14 -16.86 30.56
C LEU A 773 0.47 -16.99 29.17
N GLN A 774 0.08 -15.88 28.51
CA GLN A 774 -0.47 -15.93 27.14
C GLN A 774 0.53 -16.55 26.14
N ARG A 775 1.84 -16.22 26.21
CA ARG A 775 2.89 -16.80 25.36
C ARG A 775 3.09 -18.31 25.58
N LEU A 776 2.84 -18.78 26.80
CA LEU A 776 2.78 -20.21 27.15
C LEU A 776 1.41 -20.85 26.79
N GLY A 777 0.53 -20.12 26.12
CA GLY A 777 -0.80 -20.55 25.70
C GLY A 777 -1.83 -20.61 26.83
N ILE A 778 -1.54 -20.06 28.02
CA ILE A 778 -2.37 -20.09 29.22
C ILE A 778 -3.15 -18.76 29.31
N ILE A 779 -4.40 -18.77 28.89
CA ILE A 779 -5.21 -17.54 28.81
C ILE A 779 -5.71 -17.15 30.23
N SER A 780 -5.04 -16.13 30.77
CA SER A 780 -5.28 -15.50 32.08
C SER A 780 -5.94 -14.12 31.96
N THR A 781 -6.32 -13.49 33.08
CA THR A 781 -6.87 -12.12 33.13
C THR A 781 -6.13 -11.28 34.17
N VAL A 782 -6.09 -9.95 34.02
CA VAL A 782 -5.64 -9.02 35.08
C VAL A 782 -6.86 -8.32 35.68
N SER A 783 -6.89 -8.12 37.00
CA SER A 783 -7.90 -7.29 37.67
C SER A 783 -7.26 -6.32 38.69
N ARG A 784 -7.54 -5.02 38.52
CA ARG A 784 -7.20 -3.93 39.45
C ARG A 784 -8.25 -3.88 40.56
N VAL A 785 -7.82 -3.88 41.82
CA VAL A 785 -8.71 -3.92 43.00
C VAL A 785 -8.21 -2.95 44.07
N LYS A 786 -9.11 -2.12 44.62
CA LYS A 786 -8.79 -1.28 45.79
C LYS A 786 -8.69 -2.16 47.04
N ASN A 787 -7.52 -2.15 47.70
CA ASN A 787 -7.25 -3.00 48.85
C ASN A 787 -8.01 -2.49 50.10
N LYS A 788 -8.93 -3.30 50.63
CA LYS A 788 -9.70 -2.99 51.84
C LYS A 788 -9.03 -3.63 53.06
N GLY A 789 -7.98 -3.00 53.59
CA GLY A 789 -7.23 -3.50 54.74
C GLY A 789 -6.13 -2.55 55.21
N PHE A 790 -5.26 -3.03 56.10
CA PHE A 790 -4.23 -2.27 56.85
C PHE A 790 -3.20 -1.46 56.04
N LYS A 791 -3.25 -1.53 54.70
CA LYS A 791 -2.46 -0.68 53.79
C LYS A 791 -3.37 -0.32 52.61
N GLU A 792 -3.93 0.88 52.63
CA GLU A 792 -4.69 1.43 51.52
C GLU A 792 -3.83 1.52 50.25
N GLY A 793 -4.51 1.55 49.10
CA GLY A 793 -3.89 1.51 47.78
C GLY A 793 -4.54 0.47 46.87
N GLU A 794 -3.97 0.28 45.69
CA GLU A 794 -4.46 -0.67 44.70
C GLU A 794 -3.55 -1.90 44.59
N ILE A 795 -4.15 -3.03 44.24
CA ILE A 795 -3.49 -4.30 43.98
C ILE A 795 -3.99 -4.89 42.66
N PHE A 796 -3.10 -5.60 41.98
CA PHE A 796 -3.34 -6.24 40.70
C PHE A 796 -3.32 -7.75 40.89
N ARG A 797 -4.35 -8.43 40.39
CA ARG A 797 -4.47 -9.89 40.49
C ARG A 797 -4.46 -10.49 39.10
N VAL A 798 -3.50 -11.38 38.84
CA VAL A 798 -3.43 -12.20 37.62
C VAL A 798 -4.19 -13.50 37.89
N ILE A 799 -5.27 -13.75 37.18
CA ILE A 799 -6.25 -14.82 37.45
C ILE A 799 -6.26 -15.82 36.29
N ILE A 800 -6.02 -17.10 36.59
CA ILE A 800 -6.14 -18.21 35.63
C ILE A 800 -7.34 -19.07 36.05
N SER A 801 -8.37 -19.15 35.22
CA SER A 801 -9.65 -19.75 35.60
C SER A 801 -10.21 -20.75 34.57
N GLY A 802 -10.90 -21.78 35.05
CA GLY A 802 -11.55 -22.79 34.20
C GLY A 802 -10.61 -23.90 33.70
N VAL A 803 -11.20 -25.08 33.48
CA VAL A 803 -10.49 -26.37 33.44
C VAL A 803 -9.40 -26.45 32.38
N ASP A 804 -9.67 -25.99 31.15
CA ASP A 804 -8.73 -26.13 30.02
C ASP A 804 -7.38 -25.44 30.30
N ASP A 805 -7.40 -24.18 30.74
CA ASP A 805 -6.19 -23.38 30.99
C ASP A 805 -5.56 -23.65 32.37
N LEU A 806 -6.34 -24.07 33.36
CA LEU A 806 -5.80 -24.65 34.60
C LEU A 806 -5.02 -25.95 34.32
N ALA A 807 -5.49 -26.79 33.39
CA ALA A 807 -4.80 -28.02 32.99
C ALA A 807 -3.57 -27.77 32.10
N LYS A 808 -3.54 -26.66 31.35
CA LYS A 808 -2.30 -26.16 30.71
C LYS A 808 -1.32 -25.68 31.78
N PHE A 809 -1.74 -24.83 32.70
CA PHE A 809 -0.89 -24.30 33.77
C PHE A 809 -0.28 -25.43 34.61
N ALA A 810 -1.08 -26.38 35.08
CA ALA A 810 -0.61 -27.54 35.86
C ALA A 810 0.35 -28.47 35.11
N ARG A 811 0.44 -28.37 33.78
CA ARG A 811 1.36 -29.13 32.92
C ARG A 811 2.62 -28.34 32.57
N SER A 812 2.47 -27.03 32.36
CA SER A 812 3.54 -26.15 31.89
C SER A 812 4.34 -25.52 33.04
N ILE A 813 3.70 -25.16 34.15
CA ILE A 813 4.33 -24.43 35.27
C ILE A 813 4.66 -25.41 36.40
N PRO A 814 5.95 -25.69 36.69
CA PRO A 814 6.36 -26.69 37.67
C PRO A 814 6.30 -26.13 39.10
N LEU A 815 5.10 -26.07 39.69
CA LEU A 815 4.95 -25.69 41.11
C LEU A 815 5.58 -26.73 42.05
N HIS A 816 6.46 -26.27 42.93
CA HIS A 816 7.06 -27.10 43.98
C HIS A 816 6.17 -27.15 45.23
N HIS A 817 5.47 -26.07 45.56
CA HIS A 817 4.68 -25.97 46.80
C HIS A 817 3.53 -27.01 46.83
N SER A 818 3.64 -27.96 47.76
CA SER A 818 2.85 -29.19 47.81
C SER A 818 1.35 -28.93 47.97
N ARG A 819 0.94 -28.12 48.95
CA ARG A 819 -0.48 -27.83 49.23
C ARG A 819 -1.15 -27.05 48.08
N LYS A 820 -0.45 -26.10 47.45
CA LYS A 820 -0.95 -25.36 46.26
C LYS A 820 -1.15 -26.31 45.07
N ARG A 821 -0.15 -27.16 44.77
CA ARG A 821 -0.19 -28.20 43.74
C ARG A 821 -1.33 -29.20 43.97
N ALA A 822 -1.52 -29.67 45.20
CA ALA A 822 -2.60 -30.59 45.57
C ALA A 822 -3.99 -29.98 45.34
N LYS A 823 -4.22 -28.75 45.80
CA LYS A 823 -5.50 -28.04 45.63
C LYS A 823 -5.84 -27.75 44.16
N LEU A 824 -4.83 -27.39 43.35
CA LEU A 824 -5.01 -27.23 41.90
C LEU A 824 -5.47 -28.54 41.24
N MET A 825 -4.89 -29.67 41.63
CA MET A 825 -5.30 -30.99 41.13
C MET A 825 -6.69 -31.43 41.62
N GLU A 826 -7.15 -30.95 42.78
CA GLU A 826 -8.52 -31.17 43.27
C GLU A 826 -9.56 -30.40 42.43
N VAL A 827 -9.29 -29.13 42.10
CA VAL A 827 -10.14 -28.33 41.20
C VAL A 827 -10.26 -28.97 39.81
N LEU A 828 -9.17 -29.57 39.30
CA LEU A 828 -9.17 -30.31 38.04
C LEU A 828 -9.91 -31.65 38.09
N LYS A 829 -9.93 -32.35 39.24
CA LYS A 829 -10.67 -33.62 39.42
C LYS A 829 -12.17 -33.43 39.61
N THR A 830 -12.56 -32.41 40.36
CA THR A 830 -13.96 -32.17 40.75
C THR A 830 -14.82 -31.61 39.61
N LYS A 831 -14.21 -30.97 38.61
CA LYS A 831 -14.94 -30.25 37.55
C LYS A 831 -14.91 -30.99 36.21
N LYS A 832 -16.06 -31.54 35.82
CA LYS A 832 -16.30 -32.03 34.45
C LYS A 832 -16.04 -30.91 33.43
N THR A 833 -15.56 -31.29 32.25
CA THR A 833 -15.30 -30.44 31.08
C THR A 833 -16.58 -29.93 30.38
N HIS A 834 -17.57 -29.46 31.16
CA HIS A 834 -18.79 -28.88 30.63
C HIS A 834 -18.53 -27.49 30.04
N ARG A 835 -18.64 -27.42 28.70
CA ARG A 835 -18.44 -26.21 27.87
C ARG A 835 -17.00 -25.68 27.88
N GLY A 836 -16.13 -26.33 27.10
CA GLY A 836 -14.82 -25.77 26.72
C GLY A 836 -14.93 -24.31 26.23
N ARG A 837 -13.91 -23.51 26.56
CA ARG A 837 -13.95 -22.03 26.58
C ARG A 837 -14.46 -21.37 25.28
N ARG A 838 -15.15 -20.23 25.43
CA ARG A 838 -15.62 -19.39 24.31
C ARG A 838 -14.48 -18.75 23.49
N ALA A 839 -13.27 -18.61 24.04
CA ALA A 839 -12.11 -18.06 23.31
C ALA A 839 -11.70 -18.87 22.07
N TYR A 840 -11.97 -20.18 22.05
CA TYR A 840 -11.77 -21.04 20.87
C TYR A 840 -13.00 -21.13 19.96
N ARG A 841 -13.94 -20.19 20.10
CA ARG A 841 -15.10 -20.02 19.22
C ARG A 841 -14.93 -18.80 18.34
N VAL A 842 -15.56 -18.87 17.18
CA VAL A 842 -15.75 -17.74 16.27
C VAL A 842 -17.17 -17.21 16.47
N PRO A 843 -17.40 -15.89 16.55
CA PRO A 843 -18.71 -15.29 16.42
C PRO A 843 -19.36 -15.72 15.10
N ILE A 844 -20.68 -15.81 15.06
CA ILE A 844 -21.38 -16.20 13.84
C ILE A 844 -22.76 -15.55 13.72
N SER A 845 -23.14 -15.18 12.50
CA SER A 845 -24.45 -14.66 12.12
C SER A 845 -25.20 -15.64 11.22
N ALA A 846 -26.47 -15.36 10.91
CA ALA A 846 -27.22 -16.11 9.91
C ALA A 846 -26.63 -15.90 8.49
N GLU A 847 -26.21 -14.67 8.19
CA GLU A 847 -25.68 -14.22 6.89
C GLU A 847 -24.39 -14.94 6.48
N MET A 848 -23.62 -15.47 7.42
CA MET A 848 -22.39 -16.23 7.12
C MET A 848 -22.64 -17.59 6.47
N ILE A 849 -23.82 -18.20 6.63
CA ILE A 849 -24.09 -19.55 6.12
C ILE A 849 -25.33 -19.60 5.24
N ALA A 850 -26.44 -18.98 5.66
CA ALA A 850 -27.72 -19.16 4.98
C ALA A 850 -27.69 -18.72 3.50
N PRO A 851 -27.11 -17.56 3.11
CA PRO A 851 -27.03 -17.13 1.72
C PRO A 851 -26.11 -18.04 0.90
N LEU A 852 -24.91 -18.34 1.40
CA LEU A 852 -23.92 -19.21 0.74
C LEU A 852 -24.46 -20.61 0.45
N ARG A 853 -25.12 -21.23 1.43
CA ARG A 853 -25.73 -22.56 1.25
C ARG A 853 -26.86 -22.54 0.23
N GLN A 854 -27.67 -21.47 0.19
CA GLN A 854 -28.76 -21.31 -0.78
C GLN A 854 -28.24 -21.06 -2.19
N MET A 855 -27.21 -20.23 -2.34
CA MET A 855 -26.55 -19.91 -3.62
C MET A 855 -25.98 -21.17 -4.28
N LEU A 856 -25.37 -22.05 -3.49
CA LEU A 856 -24.86 -23.36 -3.92
C LEU A 856 -25.93 -24.47 -3.99
N GLY A 857 -27.21 -24.16 -3.82
CA GLY A 857 -28.32 -25.12 -3.91
C GLY A 857 -28.37 -26.22 -2.83
N LEU A 858 -27.48 -26.18 -1.84
CA LEU A 858 -27.28 -27.25 -0.85
C LEU A 858 -28.41 -27.33 0.17
N THR A 859 -28.85 -28.53 0.51
CA THR A 859 -29.65 -28.75 1.73
C THR A 859 -28.79 -28.65 2.98
N VAL A 860 -29.45 -28.41 4.12
CA VAL A 860 -28.80 -28.47 5.44
C VAL A 860 -28.16 -29.85 5.72
N SER A 861 -28.73 -30.93 5.19
CA SER A 861 -28.24 -32.30 5.44
C SER A 861 -26.94 -32.57 4.67
N GLU A 862 -26.85 -32.14 3.42
CA GLU A 862 -25.64 -32.25 2.61
C GLU A 862 -24.51 -31.40 3.19
N LEU A 863 -24.78 -30.14 3.57
CA LEU A 863 -23.79 -29.30 4.24
C LEU A 863 -23.37 -29.90 5.59
N SER A 864 -24.29 -30.47 6.37
CA SER A 864 -23.97 -31.17 7.63
C SER A 864 -23.03 -32.36 7.40
N LYS A 865 -23.26 -33.15 6.35
CA LYS A 865 -22.45 -34.32 5.98
C LYS A 865 -21.04 -33.90 5.51
N LEU A 866 -20.96 -32.96 4.58
CA LEU A 866 -19.69 -32.45 4.04
C LEU A 866 -18.86 -31.72 5.11
N ALA A 867 -19.48 -30.84 5.88
CA ALA A 867 -18.79 -30.11 6.94
C ALA A 867 -18.28 -31.03 8.05
N SER A 868 -18.99 -32.12 8.36
CA SER A 868 -18.51 -33.13 9.33
C SER A 868 -17.24 -33.84 8.87
N HIS A 869 -17.07 -34.05 7.56
CA HIS A 869 -15.85 -34.64 7.01
C HIS A 869 -14.65 -33.69 7.17
N TYR A 870 -14.78 -32.44 6.71
CA TYR A 870 -13.70 -31.45 6.81
C TYR A 870 -13.40 -30.94 8.23
N ALA A 871 -14.37 -30.99 9.15
CA ALA A 871 -14.17 -30.57 10.54
C ALA A 871 -13.47 -31.62 11.42
N GLY A 872 -13.49 -32.90 11.03
CA GLY A 872 -13.07 -34.02 11.88
C GLY A 872 -14.00 -34.28 13.09
N GLU A 873 -15.15 -33.60 13.16
CA GLU A 873 -16.15 -33.71 14.22
C GLU A 873 -17.57 -33.63 13.64
N LYS A 874 -18.57 -34.17 14.36
CA LYS A 874 -19.97 -34.18 13.88
C LYS A 874 -20.61 -32.79 13.90
N VAL A 875 -20.64 -32.12 12.75
CA VAL A 875 -21.36 -30.86 12.51
C VAL A 875 -22.83 -31.19 12.23
N SER A 876 -23.70 -31.03 13.23
CA SER A 876 -25.11 -31.47 13.12
C SER A 876 -26.01 -30.49 12.35
N GLU A 877 -27.01 -31.02 11.64
CA GLU A 877 -28.04 -30.20 10.99
C GLU A 877 -28.73 -29.22 11.93
N SER A 878 -28.95 -29.61 13.20
CA SER A 878 -29.55 -28.74 14.19
C SER A 878 -28.65 -27.55 14.55
N LEU A 879 -27.33 -27.70 14.50
CA LEU A 879 -26.41 -26.59 14.71
C LEU A 879 -26.50 -25.60 13.55
N ILE A 880 -26.47 -26.08 12.30
CA ILE A 880 -26.61 -25.27 11.08
C ILE A 880 -27.96 -24.52 11.11
N ARG A 881 -29.09 -25.22 11.33
CA ARG A 881 -30.43 -24.59 11.46
C ARG A 881 -30.54 -23.60 12.62
N HIS A 882 -29.67 -23.67 13.63
CA HIS A 882 -29.66 -22.71 14.73
C HIS A 882 -28.76 -21.50 14.46
N VAL A 883 -27.69 -21.64 13.67
CA VAL A 883 -26.92 -20.50 13.15
C VAL A 883 -27.77 -19.72 12.14
N GLU A 884 -28.35 -20.39 11.14
CA GLU A 884 -29.20 -19.75 10.11
C GLU A 884 -30.46 -19.07 10.67
N LYS A 885 -30.86 -19.40 11.91
CA LYS A 885 -31.98 -18.76 12.63
C LYS A 885 -31.52 -17.76 13.71
N GLY A 886 -30.25 -17.37 13.73
CA GLY A 886 -29.66 -16.43 14.71
C GLY A 886 -29.67 -16.92 16.18
N ARG A 887 -30.00 -18.20 16.42
CA ARG A 887 -30.13 -18.80 17.76
C ARG A 887 -28.77 -19.16 18.37
N VAL A 888 -27.73 -19.27 17.55
CA VAL A 888 -26.35 -19.52 17.96
C VAL A 888 -25.48 -18.37 17.47
N LYS A 889 -24.84 -17.66 18.41
CA LYS A 889 -23.95 -16.52 18.14
C LYS A 889 -22.45 -16.88 18.11
N GLU A 890 -22.07 -18.10 18.49
CA GLU A 890 -20.67 -18.54 18.60
C GLU A 890 -20.51 -20.07 18.36
N ILE A 891 -19.69 -20.49 17.38
CA ILE A 891 -19.37 -21.91 17.08
C ILE A 891 -17.87 -22.21 17.15
N ARG A 892 -17.47 -23.49 17.22
CA ARG A 892 -16.05 -23.90 17.23
C ARG A 892 -15.36 -23.50 15.93
N ARG A 893 -14.08 -23.11 15.99
CA ARG A 893 -13.23 -22.89 14.80
C ARG A 893 -13.21 -24.09 13.85
N SER A 894 -13.07 -25.31 14.39
CA SER A 894 -13.15 -26.58 13.65
C SER A 894 -14.46 -26.73 12.87
N THR A 895 -15.59 -26.42 13.50
CA THR A 895 -16.91 -26.44 12.87
C THR A 895 -17.02 -25.40 11.74
N LEU A 896 -16.62 -24.14 11.98
CA LEU A 896 -16.67 -23.09 10.94
C LEU A 896 -15.75 -23.42 9.76
N ARG A 897 -14.53 -23.89 10.05
CA ARG A 897 -13.55 -24.36 9.06
C ARG A 897 -14.12 -25.48 8.19
N GLY A 898 -14.74 -26.49 8.81
CA GLY A 898 -15.36 -27.60 8.07
C GLY A 898 -16.50 -27.14 7.16
N ILE A 899 -17.33 -26.20 7.62
CA ILE A 899 -18.38 -25.57 6.82
C ILE A 899 -17.78 -24.75 5.66
N ALA A 900 -16.76 -23.95 5.93
CA ALA A 900 -16.07 -23.12 4.94
C ALA A 900 -15.39 -23.95 3.83
N LEU A 901 -14.74 -25.06 4.19
CA LEU A 901 -14.11 -25.98 3.23
C LEU A 901 -15.16 -26.77 2.43
N ALA A 902 -16.25 -27.19 3.06
CA ALA A 902 -17.37 -27.83 2.36
C ALA A 902 -18.01 -26.90 1.31
N LEU A 903 -18.23 -25.63 1.66
CA LEU A 903 -18.78 -24.63 0.75
C LEU A 903 -17.78 -24.28 -0.36
N GLN A 904 -16.48 -24.15 -0.07
CA GLN A 904 -15.44 -23.94 -1.10
C GLN A 904 -15.35 -25.12 -2.09
N GLN A 905 -15.43 -26.36 -1.62
CA GLN A 905 -15.40 -27.53 -2.50
C GLN A 905 -16.59 -27.52 -3.46
N VAL A 906 -17.81 -27.39 -2.93
CA VAL A 906 -19.03 -27.36 -3.78
C VAL A 906 -19.03 -26.16 -4.72
N ALA A 907 -18.59 -24.98 -4.27
CA ALA A 907 -18.43 -23.80 -5.13
C ALA A 907 -17.48 -24.05 -6.31
N LYS A 908 -16.36 -24.73 -6.06
CA LYS A 908 -15.41 -25.13 -7.10
C LYS A 908 -15.99 -26.17 -8.05
N ASP A 909 -16.77 -27.11 -7.54
CA ASP A 909 -17.40 -28.17 -8.34
C ASP A 909 -18.53 -27.66 -9.25
N VAL A 910 -19.19 -26.54 -8.90
CA VAL A 910 -20.21 -25.88 -9.74
C VAL A 910 -19.67 -24.69 -10.55
N GLY A 911 -18.43 -24.26 -10.32
CA GLY A 911 -17.82 -23.10 -11.00
C GLY A 911 -18.24 -21.72 -10.48
N ASP A 912 -18.74 -21.62 -9.25
CA ASP A 912 -19.17 -20.37 -8.63
C ASP A 912 -18.01 -19.72 -7.85
N GLU A 913 -17.27 -18.84 -8.54
CA GLU A 913 -16.16 -18.08 -7.94
C GLU A 913 -16.60 -17.13 -6.82
N GLU A 914 -17.82 -16.58 -6.89
CA GLU A 914 -18.34 -15.66 -5.87
C GLU A 914 -18.65 -16.42 -4.56
N ALA A 915 -19.27 -17.59 -4.66
CA ALA A 915 -19.43 -18.50 -3.53
C ALA A 915 -18.08 -18.96 -2.98
N TRP A 916 -17.11 -19.26 -3.86
CA TRP A 916 -15.78 -19.70 -3.43
C TRP A 916 -15.07 -18.62 -2.60
N VAL A 917 -15.05 -17.37 -3.08
CA VAL A 917 -14.43 -16.23 -2.37
C VAL A 917 -15.14 -15.95 -1.03
N LYS A 918 -16.47 -15.93 -1.01
CA LYS A 918 -17.24 -15.76 0.24
C LYS A 918 -16.98 -16.90 1.23
N ALA A 919 -16.94 -18.15 0.78
CA ALA A 919 -16.64 -19.31 1.62
C ALA A 919 -15.16 -19.34 2.08
N ARG A 920 -14.24 -18.80 1.28
CA ARG A 920 -12.84 -18.59 1.65
C ARG A 920 -12.69 -17.56 2.77
N ARG A 921 -13.48 -16.47 2.79
CA ARG A 921 -13.52 -15.53 3.95
C ARG A 921 -13.88 -16.26 5.25
N LEU A 922 -14.89 -17.15 5.24
CA LEU A 922 -15.26 -17.94 6.43
C LEU A 922 -14.09 -18.79 6.96
N GLN A 923 -13.24 -19.32 6.08
CA GLN A 923 -12.04 -20.06 6.47
C GLN A 923 -11.01 -19.15 7.15
N LEU A 924 -10.76 -17.94 6.62
CA LEU A 924 -9.82 -16.98 7.22
C LEU A 924 -10.23 -16.61 8.65
N ILE A 925 -11.51 -16.31 8.88
CA ILE A 925 -12.06 -16.01 10.22
C ILE A 925 -11.95 -17.22 11.16
N ALA A 926 -11.97 -18.45 10.64
CA ALA A 926 -11.78 -19.67 11.43
C ALA A 926 -10.30 -19.99 11.75
N GLU A 927 -9.40 -19.77 10.79
CA GLU A 927 -7.98 -20.16 10.84
C GLU A 927 -7.04 -19.04 11.33
N GLY A 928 -7.48 -17.78 11.37
CA GLY A 928 -6.68 -16.62 11.78
C GLY A 928 -6.19 -16.64 13.23
N ASP A 929 -5.10 -15.91 13.48
CA ASP A 929 -4.34 -15.90 14.74
C ASP A 929 -4.89 -14.91 15.78
N VAL A 930 -5.98 -14.21 15.47
CA VAL A 930 -6.77 -13.42 16.43
C VAL A 930 -7.99 -14.19 16.92
N TYR A 931 -8.40 -14.01 18.18
CA TYR A 931 -9.67 -14.44 18.74
C TYR A 931 -10.59 -13.24 19.00
N TRP A 932 -11.89 -13.51 19.13
CA TRP A 932 -12.91 -12.47 19.24
C TRP A 932 -13.44 -12.38 20.67
N ASP A 933 -13.03 -11.37 21.42
CA ASP A 933 -13.44 -11.21 22.81
C ASP A 933 -14.49 -10.13 23.02
N GLU A 934 -15.31 -10.37 24.04
CA GLU A 934 -16.50 -9.59 24.36
C GLU A 934 -16.13 -8.35 25.19
N VAL A 935 -16.45 -7.15 24.71
CA VAL A 935 -16.31 -5.91 25.47
C VAL A 935 -17.29 -5.94 26.64
N VAL A 936 -16.79 -5.76 27.88
CA VAL A 936 -17.58 -5.81 29.12
C VAL A 936 -17.69 -4.46 29.83
N SER A 937 -16.76 -3.53 29.59
CA SER A 937 -16.98 -2.12 29.91
C SER A 937 -16.34 -1.21 28.85
N VAL A 938 -16.95 -0.03 28.70
CA VAL A 938 -16.41 1.12 27.97
C VAL A 938 -16.63 2.30 28.92
N GLU A 939 -15.54 2.93 29.35
CA GLU A 939 -15.52 3.98 30.37
C GLU A 939 -14.87 5.23 29.77
N GLU A 940 -15.53 6.39 29.83
CA GLU A 940 -14.84 7.66 29.62
C GLU A 940 -14.01 7.98 30.87
N VAL A 941 -12.75 8.37 30.68
CA VAL A 941 -11.81 8.65 31.77
C VAL A 941 -11.15 10.01 31.61
N ASP A 942 -10.89 10.69 32.72
CA ASP A 942 -10.14 11.94 32.72
C ASP A 942 -8.61 11.67 32.72
N PRO A 943 -7.87 12.21 31.75
CA PRO A 943 -6.41 12.17 31.72
C PRO A 943 -5.73 12.70 32.99
N LYS A 944 -6.24 13.79 33.57
CA LYS A 944 -5.66 14.43 34.76
C LYS A 944 -5.86 13.57 36.02
N GLU A 945 -6.94 12.80 36.12
CA GLU A 945 -7.16 11.83 37.21
C GLU A 945 -6.24 10.61 37.14
N LEU A 946 -5.75 10.28 35.94
CA LEU A 946 -4.92 9.11 35.68
C LEU A 946 -3.41 9.42 35.52
N GLY A 947 -3.03 10.71 35.53
CA GLY A 947 -1.63 11.16 35.40
C GLY A 947 -1.12 11.30 33.97
N ILE A 948 -2.01 11.40 32.99
CA ILE A 948 -1.70 11.29 31.56
C ILE A 948 -1.36 12.67 30.95
N GLU A 949 -0.08 12.91 30.62
CA GLU A 949 0.34 14.12 29.89
C GLU A 949 0.35 13.92 28.35
N TYR A 950 0.74 12.73 27.87
CA TYR A 950 0.88 12.41 26.44
C TYR A 950 0.11 11.15 26.03
N VAL A 951 -0.19 11.09 24.74
CA VAL A 951 -0.66 9.90 24.01
C VAL A 951 0.24 9.67 22.79
N TYR A 952 0.41 8.41 22.39
CA TYR A 952 1.45 7.95 21.48
C TYR A 952 0.91 7.07 20.33
N ASP A 953 1.57 7.04 19.18
CA ASP A 953 1.22 6.12 18.08
C ASP A 953 2.44 5.71 17.23
N LEU A 954 2.27 4.68 16.38
CA LEU A 954 3.33 4.08 15.56
C LEU A 954 2.95 4.06 14.07
N THR A 955 3.82 4.56 13.20
CA THR A 955 3.74 4.25 11.76
C THR A 955 4.36 2.88 11.51
N VAL A 956 3.53 1.85 11.57
CA VAL A 956 3.84 0.49 11.13
C VAL A 956 3.71 0.42 9.60
N GLU A 957 4.67 -0.19 8.92
CA GLU A 957 4.64 -0.36 7.46
C GLU A 957 3.65 -1.47 7.02
N ASP A 958 3.24 -1.42 5.75
CA ASP A 958 2.31 -2.30 4.99
C ASP A 958 0.99 -2.75 5.66
N ASP A 959 1.01 -3.44 6.79
CA ASP A 959 -0.19 -3.81 7.55
C ASP A 959 -0.83 -2.59 8.24
N HIS A 960 -0.06 -1.55 8.51
CA HIS A 960 -0.51 -0.30 9.16
C HIS A 960 -1.32 -0.56 10.45
N ASN A 961 -1.02 -1.64 11.16
CA ASN A 961 -1.69 -2.03 12.39
C ASN A 961 -0.74 -2.75 13.35
N TYR A 962 -1.03 -2.71 14.65
CA TYR A 962 -0.22 -3.39 15.67
C TYR A 962 -1.04 -3.84 16.87
N VAL A 963 -0.45 -4.73 17.68
CA VAL A 963 -1.02 -5.27 18.92
C VAL A 963 -0.62 -4.41 20.12
N ALA A 964 -1.62 -3.82 20.78
CA ALA A 964 -1.49 -3.01 22.00
C ALA A 964 -2.36 -3.58 23.14
N ASN A 965 -1.76 -3.93 24.28
CA ASN A 965 -2.40 -4.67 25.39
C ASN A 965 -3.18 -5.93 24.91
N GLY A 966 -2.72 -6.56 23.83
CA GLY A 966 -3.35 -7.73 23.19
C GLY A 966 -4.39 -7.40 22.12
N ILE A 967 -4.79 -6.14 21.93
CA ILE A 967 -5.88 -5.70 21.03
C ILE A 967 -5.30 -4.99 19.79
N LEU A 968 -6.01 -5.00 18.65
CA LEU A 968 -5.50 -4.59 17.33
C LEU A 968 -6.04 -3.21 16.85
N VAL A 969 -5.18 -2.32 16.29
CA VAL A 969 -5.48 -0.87 15.97
C VAL A 969 -4.86 -0.34 14.63
N SER A 970 -5.34 0.73 13.93
CA SER A 970 -4.87 1.07 12.52
C SER A 970 -5.20 2.45 11.81
N ASN A 971 -4.70 2.71 10.56
CA ASN A 971 -4.61 4.00 9.79
C ASN A 971 -5.23 4.01 8.32
N CYS A 972 -5.48 5.17 7.61
CA CYS A 972 -6.47 5.45 6.48
C CYS A 972 -6.12 6.70 5.49
N MET A 973 -6.75 7.26 4.38
CA MET A 973 -7.89 7.06 3.37
C MET A 973 -7.75 7.82 1.94
N GLY A 974 -8.52 7.53 0.82
CA GLY A 974 -8.31 7.84 -0.67
C GLY A 974 -9.51 7.84 -1.75
N THR A 975 -9.36 7.36 -3.04
CA THR A 975 -10.33 7.39 -4.25
C THR A 975 -10.62 6.05 -5.13
N ILE A 976 -11.50 5.98 -6.21
CA ILE A 976 -11.90 4.73 -7.03
C ILE A 976 -12.76 4.79 -8.39
N HIS A 977 -13.06 3.65 -9.10
CA HIS A 977 -14.12 3.45 -10.18
C HIS A 977 -15.47 2.79 -9.73
N SER A 978 -16.67 3.23 -10.18
CA SER A 978 -18.00 2.60 -9.89
C SER A 978 -19.18 3.06 -10.80
N ASN A 979 -20.44 2.62 -10.59
CA ASN A 979 -21.65 3.17 -11.26
C ASN A 979 -22.62 3.96 -10.33
N SER A 980 -22.45 3.93 -9.01
CA SER A 980 -23.20 4.76 -8.04
C SER A 980 -22.37 4.99 -6.78
N ALA A 981 -22.66 6.04 -6.00
CA ALA A 981 -21.86 6.38 -4.83
C ALA A 981 -21.82 5.26 -3.77
N ARG A 982 -22.89 4.46 -3.64
CA ARG A 982 -22.91 3.29 -2.77
C ARG A 982 -22.10 2.11 -3.35
N GLU A 983 -22.08 1.93 -4.67
CA GLU A 983 -21.21 0.93 -5.30
C GLU A 983 -19.73 1.32 -5.23
N THR A 984 -19.41 2.62 -5.25
CA THR A 984 -18.06 3.16 -4.96
C THR A 984 -17.53 2.58 -3.66
N ILE A 985 -18.32 2.66 -2.58
CA ILE A 985 -17.97 2.13 -1.26
C ILE A 985 -17.75 0.61 -1.29
N ILE A 986 -18.67 -0.14 -1.90
CA ILE A 986 -18.57 -1.61 -1.97
C ILE A 986 -17.32 -2.05 -2.73
N ARG A 987 -16.92 -1.31 -3.77
CA ARG A 987 -15.70 -1.60 -4.54
C ARG A 987 -14.43 -1.19 -3.81
N LEU A 988 -14.46 -0.13 -3.01
CA LEU A 988 -13.35 0.23 -2.10
C LEU A 988 -13.06 -0.93 -1.15
N GLU A 989 -14.12 -1.45 -0.52
CA GLU A 989 -14.06 -2.54 0.47
C GLU A 989 -13.77 -3.93 -0.12
N SER A 990 -13.68 -4.07 -1.45
CA SER A 990 -13.52 -5.35 -2.13
C SER A 990 -12.09 -5.55 -2.68
N PRO A 991 -11.61 -6.80 -2.78
CA PRO A 991 -10.40 -7.11 -3.53
C PRO A 991 -10.51 -6.63 -5.00
N PRO A 992 -9.40 -6.18 -5.62
CA PRO A 992 -8.03 -6.12 -5.09
C PRO A 992 -7.76 -4.89 -4.20
N MET A 993 -8.71 -3.97 -4.06
CA MET A 993 -8.50 -2.63 -3.47
C MET A 993 -8.54 -2.65 -1.93
N ASN A 994 -9.34 -3.54 -1.34
CA ASN A 994 -9.27 -3.97 0.07
C ASN A 994 -9.22 -2.83 1.11
N VAL A 995 -9.88 -1.71 0.84
CA VAL A 995 -9.95 -0.55 1.73
C VAL A 995 -10.90 -0.82 2.89
N PRO A 996 -10.43 -0.87 4.16
CA PRO A 996 -11.30 -1.07 5.31
C PRO A 996 -12.40 0.00 5.45
N ARG A 997 -13.59 -0.43 5.89
CA ARG A 997 -14.79 0.43 6.05
C ARG A 997 -14.58 1.71 6.88
N ILE A 998 -13.67 1.71 7.87
CA ILE A 998 -13.37 2.90 8.70
C ILE A 998 -12.52 3.96 7.99
N MET A 999 -11.92 3.62 6.85
CA MET A 999 -11.09 4.55 6.09
C MET A 999 -12.03 5.53 5.36
N ILE A 1000 -13.12 4.99 4.79
CA ILE A 1000 -14.12 5.66 3.96
C ILE A 1000 -14.69 7.01 4.48
N PRO A 1001 -14.88 7.27 5.79
CA PRO A 1001 -15.48 8.52 6.27
C PRO A 1001 -14.62 9.79 6.20
N ALA A 1002 -13.33 9.71 5.81
CA ALA A 1002 -12.50 10.89 5.58
C ALA A 1002 -12.35 11.25 4.08
N LEU A 1003 -13.14 10.62 3.21
CA LEU A 1003 -13.43 11.08 1.85
C LEU A 1003 -14.66 11.96 2.00
N ASP A 1004 -14.52 13.27 1.86
CA ASP A 1004 -15.65 14.14 2.09
C ASP A 1004 -16.71 13.98 0.98
N ILE A 1005 -16.31 13.77 -0.29
CA ILE A 1005 -17.21 13.84 -1.46
C ILE A 1005 -16.95 12.72 -2.50
N ILE A 1006 -18.04 12.10 -2.95
CA ILE A 1006 -18.11 11.26 -4.16
C ILE A 1006 -18.89 11.99 -5.26
N ILE A 1007 -18.23 12.22 -6.40
CA ILE A 1007 -18.82 12.78 -7.61
C ILE A 1007 -19.08 11.63 -8.57
N MET A 1008 -20.35 11.31 -8.85
CA MET A 1008 -20.71 10.25 -9.81
C MET A 1008 -20.97 10.80 -11.20
N GLN A 1009 -20.34 10.20 -12.21
CA GLN A 1009 -20.46 10.62 -13.61
C GLN A 1009 -20.76 9.45 -14.55
N VAL A 1010 -21.85 9.56 -15.31
CA VAL A 1010 -22.38 8.52 -16.20
C VAL A 1010 -22.36 8.99 -17.67
N ARG A 1011 -22.10 8.04 -18.57
CA ARG A 1011 -22.22 8.19 -20.03
C ARG A 1011 -23.59 7.67 -20.47
N TYR A 1012 -24.50 8.56 -20.84
CA TYR A 1012 -25.76 8.17 -21.48
C TYR A 1012 -25.59 8.14 -23.00
N HIS A 1013 -26.33 7.26 -23.68
CA HIS A 1013 -26.46 7.29 -25.14
C HIS A 1013 -27.91 7.55 -25.51
N THR A 1014 -28.16 8.68 -26.18
CA THR A 1014 -29.51 9.18 -26.48
C THR A 1014 -29.76 9.21 -27.99
N ARG A 1015 -30.97 8.83 -28.42
CA ARG A 1015 -31.34 8.81 -29.85
C ARG A 1015 -31.36 10.20 -30.52
N LYS A 1016 -31.28 11.30 -29.75
CA LYS A 1016 -31.31 12.69 -30.26
C LYS A 1016 -29.99 13.46 -30.09
N LYS A 1017 -29.31 13.34 -28.94
CA LYS A 1017 -28.05 14.07 -28.63
C LYS A 1017 -26.80 13.18 -28.80
N GLY A 1018 -26.97 11.91 -29.16
CA GLY A 1018 -25.87 10.94 -29.22
C GLY A 1018 -25.36 10.59 -27.82
N THR A 1019 -24.05 10.35 -27.71
CA THR A 1019 -23.37 10.08 -26.44
C THR A 1019 -23.17 11.37 -25.64
N ILE A 1020 -23.80 11.46 -24.47
CA ILE A 1020 -23.67 12.59 -23.54
C ILE A 1020 -23.10 12.13 -22.20
N ARG A 1021 -22.47 13.04 -21.46
CA ARG A 1021 -21.87 12.80 -20.14
C ARG A 1021 -22.56 13.70 -19.11
N ARG A 1022 -22.97 13.12 -17.98
CA ARG A 1022 -23.71 13.81 -16.92
C ARG A 1022 -23.14 13.42 -15.56
N MET A 1023 -22.98 14.40 -14.69
CA MET A 1023 -22.88 14.18 -13.25
C MET A 1023 -24.27 13.76 -12.76
N THR A 1024 -24.39 12.58 -12.15
CA THR A 1024 -25.68 11.99 -11.78
C THR A 1024 -26.05 12.24 -10.32
N GLU A 1025 -25.04 12.26 -9.45
CA GLU A 1025 -25.18 12.54 -8.02
C GLU A 1025 -23.86 13.08 -7.47
N ILE A 1026 -23.94 14.00 -6.52
CA ILE A 1026 -22.84 14.35 -5.62
C ILE A 1026 -23.27 13.86 -4.23
N ALA A 1027 -22.50 12.94 -3.68
CA ALA A 1027 -22.75 12.32 -2.39
C ALA A 1027 -21.63 12.66 -1.42
N GLU A 1028 -21.96 13.36 -0.35
CA GLU A 1028 -21.07 13.64 0.78
C GLU A 1028 -21.07 12.44 1.73
N VAL A 1029 -19.89 11.99 2.18
CA VAL A 1029 -19.80 10.86 3.13
C VAL A 1029 -20.02 11.37 4.54
N SER A 1030 -21.21 11.18 5.07
CA SER A 1030 -21.62 11.81 6.33
C SER A 1030 -21.27 11.01 7.60
N GLY A 1031 -20.80 9.78 7.45
CA GLY A 1031 -20.28 8.93 8.53
C GLY A 1031 -20.57 7.45 8.33
N ILE A 1032 -20.51 6.67 9.42
CA ILE A 1032 -20.95 5.27 9.48
C ILE A 1032 -22.07 5.17 10.51
N GLU A 1033 -23.22 4.62 10.12
CA GLU A 1033 -24.28 4.26 11.05
C GLU A 1033 -24.61 2.77 10.89
N GLY A 1034 -24.45 2.02 11.98
CA GLY A 1034 -24.52 0.56 11.96
C GLY A 1034 -23.43 -0.02 11.05
N GLU A 1035 -23.86 -0.68 9.97
CA GLU A 1035 -22.98 -1.24 8.94
C GLU A 1035 -23.12 -0.52 7.59
N SER A 1036 -23.81 0.62 7.58
CA SER A 1036 -23.98 1.46 6.40
C SER A 1036 -23.16 2.74 6.54
N ILE A 1037 -22.26 2.95 5.59
CA ILE A 1037 -21.72 4.28 5.33
C ILE A 1037 -22.87 5.16 4.82
N GLN A 1038 -23.06 6.30 5.48
CA GLN A 1038 -24.11 7.25 5.16
C GLN A 1038 -23.63 8.21 4.08
N LEU A 1039 -24.51 8.46 3.12
CA LEU A 1039 -24.24 9.24 1.92
C LEU A 1039 -25.30 10.33 1.80
N ASN A 1040 -24.90 11.56 2.13
CA ASN A 1040 -25.70 12.76 1.99
C ASN A 1040 -25.69 13.17 0.51
N PHE A 1041 -26.74 12.84 -0.24
CA PHE A 1041 -26.84 13.22 -1.65
C PHE A 1041 -27.17 14.72 -1.78
N LEU A 1042 -26.15 15.58 -1.84
CA LEU A 1042 -26.29 17.04 -1.90
C LEU A 1042 -26.87 17.53 -3.23
N TYR A 1043 -26.57 16.82 -4.32
CA TYR A 1043 -27.08 17.10 -5.65
C TYR A 1043 -27.48 15.82 -6.37
N LYS A 1044 -28.54 15.87 -7.19
CA LYS A 1044 -28.99 14.77 -8.06
C LYS A 1044 -29.42 15.28 -9.44
N TYR A 1045 -29.22 14.45 -10.45
CA TYR A 1045 -29.61 14.75 -11.83
C TYR A 1045 -31.11 14.58 -12.05
N ASP A 1046 -31.73 15.59 -12.66
CA ASP A 1046 -33.13 15.60 -13.13
C ASP A 1046 -33.15 15.28 -14.65
N PRO A 1047 -33.57 14.06 -15.06
CA PRO A 1047 -33.58 13.68 -16.46
C PRO A 1047 -34.64 14.40 -17.30
N ALA A 1048 -35.63 15.06 -16.69
CA ALA A 1048 -36.63 15.83 -17.40
C ALA A 1048 -36.10 17.23 -17.77
N LYS A 1049 -35.24 17.82 -16.93
CA LYS A 1049 -34.56 19.11 -17.18
C LYS A 1049 -33.22 18.99 -17.91
N ASP A 1050 -32.61 17.80 -17.94
CA ASP A 1050 -31.23 17.59 -18.44
C ASP A 1050 -30.18 18.41 -17.64
N GLU A 1051 -30.41 18.53 -16.33
CA GLU A 1051 -29.67 19.39 -15.39
C GLU A 1051 -29.47 18.69 -14.04
N ILE A 1052 -28.42 19.06 -13.30
CA ILE A 1052 -28.17 18.59 -11.94
C ILE A 1052 -28.70 19.62 -10.94
N VAL A 1053 -29.54 19.19 -10.00
CA VAL A 1053 -30.25 20.06 -9.05
C VAL A 1053 -29.82 19.76 -7.62
N ARG A 1054 -29.77 20.81 -6.79
CA ARG A 1054 -29.52 20.70 -5.35
C ARG A 1054 -30.68 19.99 -4.65
N THR A 1055 -30.38 19.24 -3.60
CA THR A 1055 -31.39 18.63 -2.72
C THR A 1055 -31.59 19.47 -1.45
N GLU A 1056 -32.61 19.13 -0.67
CA GLU A 1056 -32.86 19.73 0.65
C GLU A 1056 -31.89 19.22 1.74
N VAL A 1057 -30.89 18.40 1.39
CA VAL A 1057 -29.91 17.85 2.35
C VAL A 1057 -28.82 18.90 2.64
N PRO A 1058 -28.62 19.31 3.91
CA PRO A 1058 -27.53 20.22 4.26
C PRO A 1058 -26.16 19.53 4.17
N SER A 1059 -25.14 20.26 3.73
CA SER A 1059 -23.76 19.76 3.70
C SER A 1059 -23.12 19.79 5.08
N ARG A 1060 -22.73 18.60 5.56
CA ARG A 1060 -21.83 18.43 6.70
C ARG A 1060 -20.47 19.07 6.44
N PHE A 1061 -19.95 19.02 5.22
CA PHE A 1061 -18.65 19.62 4.89
C PHE A 1061 -18.67 21.15 5.00
N LEU A 1062 -19.73 21.82 4.55
CA LEU A 1062 -19.84 23.27 4.75
C LEU A 1062 -19.89 23.65 6.24
N ASN A 1063 -20.61 22.89 7.08
CA ASN A 1063 -20.59 23.09 8.54
C ASN A 1063 -19.19 22.89 9.14
N ILE A 1064 -18.42 21.92 8.61
CA ILE A 1064 -17.02 21.65 9.00
C ILE A 1064 -16.10 22.81 8.56
N LEU A 1065 -16.27 23.32 7.33
CA LEU A 1065 -15.49 24.44 6.80
C LEU A 1065 -15.79 25.73 7.57
N SER A 1066 -17.06 25.98 7.90
CA SER A 1066 -17.52 27.08 8.76
C SER A 1066 -16.85 27.03 10.13
N TYR A 1067 -16.83 25.85 10.77
CA TYR A 1067 -16.14 25.65 12.04
C TYR A 1067 -14.61 25.88 11.96
N HIS A 1068 -13.97 25.50 10.86
CA HIS A 1068 -12.52 25.66 10.69
C HIS A 1068 -12.07 27.05 10.26
N THR A 1069 -12.87 27.78 9.49
CA THR A 1069 -12.58 29.16 9.04
C THR A 1069 -13.10 30.23 10.02
N GLY A 1070 -14.07 29.87 10.86
CA GLY A 1070 -14.82 30.81 11.70
C GLY A 1070 -15.97 31.52 10.97
N MET A 1071 -16.14 31.28 9.66
CA MET A 1071 -17.16 31.94 8.82
C MET A 1071 -18.55 31.38 9.08
N GLY A 1072 -19.57 32.24 9.00
CA GLY A 1072 -20.97 31.85 9.01
C GLY A 1072 -21.37 31.07 7.75
N MET A 1073 -22.46 30.29 7.84
CA MET A 1073 -22.97 29.54 6.69
C MET A 1073 -23.42 30.46 5.54
N ASP A 1074 -23.95 31.64 5.85
CA ASP A 1074 -24.34 32.64 4.85
C ASP A 1074 -23.11 33.23 4.13
N GLU A 1075 -21.99 33.41 4.84
CA GLU A 1075 -20.71 33.82 4.25
C GLU A 1075 -20.14 32.72 3.34
N LEU A 1076 -20.25 31.45 3.71
CA LEU A 1076 -19.88 30.34 2.82
C LEU A 1076 -20.78 30.24 1.57
N TYR A 1077 -22.07 30.57 1.67
CA TYR A 1077 -22.94 30.67 0.47
C TYR A 1077 -22.61 31.89 -0.38
N TYR A 1078 -22.20 33.01 0.23
CA TYR A 1078 -21.65 34.17 -0.48
C TYR A 1078 -20.36 33.81 -1.23
N GLU A 1079 -19.44 33.04 -0.63
CA GLU A 1079 -18.23 32.51 -1.31
C GLU A 1079 -18.55 31.58 -2.51
N ILE A 1080 -19.69 30.88 -2.49
CA ILE A 1080 -20.18 30.08 -3.63
C ILE A 1080 -20.75 30.99 -4.72
N GLU A 1081 -21.63 31.94 -4.38
CA GLU A 1081 -22.18 32.88 -5.37
C GLU A 1081 -21.09 33.77 -5.99
N LYS A 1082 -20.04 34.13 -5.23
CA LYS A 1082 -18.81 34.78 -5.71
C LYS A 1082 -18.18 33.99 -6.86
N ARG A 1083 -17.80 32.73 -6.59
CA ARG A 1083 -17.15 31.82 -7.56
C ARG A 1083 -18.05 31.54 -8.76
N LYS A 1084 -19.36 31.44 -8.55
CA LYS A 1084 -20.37 31.28 -9.60
C LYS A 1084 -20.45 32.49 -10.53
N LEU A 1085 -20.40 33.71 -10.00
CA LEU A 1085 -20.39 34.95 -10.78
C LEU A 1085 -19.16 35.03 -11.69
N VAL A 1086 -17.99 34.64 -11.19
CA VAL A 1086 -16.75 34.53 -11.98
C VAL A 1086 -16.88 33.49 -13.11
N LEU A 1087 -17.46 32.32 -12.83
CA LEU A 1087 -17.70 31.28 -13.85
C LEU A 1087 -18.74 31.70 -14.90
N ASP A 1088 -19.84 32.35 -14.49
CA ASP A 1088 -20.85 32.90 -15.40
C ASP A 1088 -20.24 33.97 -16.33
N TRP A 1089 -19.37 34.84 -15.81
CA TRP A 1089 -18.64 35.84 -16.59
C TRP A 1089 -17.67 35.20 -17.61
N MET A 1090 -16.89 34.18 -17.22
CA MET A 1090 -16.06 33.43 -18.18
C MET A 1090 -16.90 32.71 -19.24
N ILE A 1091 -18.09 32.21 -18.87
CA ILE A 1091 -19.04 31.61 -19.80
C ILE A 1091 -19.46 32.63 -20.87
N GLU A 1092 -19.84 33.84 -20.45
CA GLU A 1092 -20.30 34.96 -21.29
C GLU A 1092 -19.19 35.50 -22.21
N LYS A 1093 -17.99 35.75 -21.67
CA LYS A 1093 -16.79 36.18 -22.41
C LYS A 1093 -16.30 35.17 -23.44
N GLY A 1094 -16.76 33.92 -23.36
CA GLY A 1094 -16.35 32.85 -24.26
C GLY A 1094 -15.01 32.20 -23.91
N ILE A 1095 -14.34 32.67 -22.84
CA ILE A 1095 -13.13 32.10 -22.25
C ILE A 1095 -13.33 30.59 -22.05
N ARG A 1096 -12.41 29.77 -22.56
CA ARG A 1096 -12.60 28.31 -22.61
C ARG A 1096 -11.32 27.50 -22.53
N ARG A 1097 -10.19 27.99 -23.04
CA ARG A 1097 -8.95 27.20 -23.09
C ARG A 1097 -8.38 27.03 -21.68
N ILE A 1098 -7.63 25.96 -21.46
CA ILE A 1098 -7.01 25.70 -20.15
C ILE A 1098 -6.12 26.84 -19.65
N ASP A 1099 -5.36 27.46 -20.56
CA ASP A 1099 -4.41 28.52 -20.26
C ASP A 1099 -5.10 29.85 -19.94
N GLU A 1100 -6.21 30.16 -20.63
CA GLU A 1100 -7.06 31.32 -20.34
C GLU A 1100 -7.82 31.17 -19.00
N VAL A 1101 -8.51 30.03 -18.82
CA VAL A 1101 -9.31 29.75 -17.61
C VAL A 1101 -8.42 29.68 -16.38
N GLY A 1102 -7.28 28.99 -16.48
CA GLY A 1102 -6.29 28.91 -15.40
C GLY A 1102 -5.70 30.28 -15.05
N ALA A 1103 -5.48 31.16 -16.04
CA ALA A 1103 -5.03 32.53 -15.76
C ALA A 1103 -6.05 33.32 -14.93
N GLN A 1104 -7.35 33.25 -15.28
CA GLN A 1104 -8.39 33.97 -14.53
C GLN A 1104 -8.60 33.41 -13.12
N ILE A 1105 -8.49 32.09 -12.91
CA ILE A 1105 -8.54 31.49 -11.57
C ILE A 1105 -7.33 31.91 -10.73
N ARG A 1106 -6.11 31.96 -11.31
CA ARG A 1106 -4.92 32.47 -10.58
C ARG A 1106 -5.03 33.96 -10.25
N GLU A 1107 -5.58 34.76 -11.15
CA GLU A 1107 -5.78 36.21 -10.94
C GLU A 1107 -6.72 36.47 -9.75
N PHE A 1108 -7.85 35.75 -9.68
CA PHE A 1108 -8.77 35.73 -8.54
C PHE A 1108 -8.09 35.34 -7.21
N TYR A 1109 -7.14 34.40 -7.22
CA TYR A 1109 -6.37 33.99 -6.03
C TYR A 1109 -5.25 34.97 -5.62
N ILE A 1110 -4.85 35.90 -6.47
CA ILE A 1110 -3.75 36.84 -6.21
C ILE A 1110 -4.27 38.18 -5.69
N ASP A 1111 -5.31 38.72 -6.33
CA ASP A 1111 -5.95 39.99 -5.94
C ASP A 1111 -7.45 39.92 -6.28
N GLU A 1112 -8.24 39.41 -5.34
CA GLU A 1112 -9.70 39.27 -5.51
C GLU A 1112 -10.37 40.64 -5.76
N GLU A 1113 -9.90 41.70 -5.10
CA GLU A 1113 -10.49 43.03 -5.24
C GLU A 1113 -10.30 43.62 -6.64
N GLU A 1114 -9.06 43.63 -7.17
CA GLU A 1114 -8.82 44.15 -8.52
C GLU A 1114 -9.37 43.20 -9.59
N PHE A 1115 -9.47 41.89 -9.30
CA PHE A 1115 -10.20 40.97 -10.16
C PHE A 1115 -11.70 41.33 -10.27
N PHE A 1116 -12.38 41.67 -9.17
CA PHE A 1116 -13.78 42.13 -9.24
C PHE A 1116 -13.94 43.52 -9.85
N LYS A 1117 -13.01 44.46 -9.59
CA LYS A 1117 -12.99 45.77 -10.27
C LYS A 1117 -12.78 45.61 -11.79
N LYS A 1118 -11.93 44.69 -12.23
CA LYS A 1118 -11.79 44.28 -13.63
C LYS A 1118 -13.08 43.68 -14.17
N LEU A 1119 -13.68 42.73 -13.46
CA LEU A 1119 -14.91 42.04 -13.87
C LEU A 1119 -16.09 43.03 -14.04
N GLU A 1120 -16.19 44.05 -13.18
CA GLU A 1120 -17.16 45.16 -13.32
C GLU A 1120 -16.92 45.99 -14.60
N ARG A 1121 -15.66 46.42 -14.83
CA ARG A 1121 -15.26 47.16 -16.05
C ARG A 1121 -15.49 46.35 -17.33
N GLU A 1122 -15.38 45.03 -17.24
CA GLU A 1122 -15.43 44.10 -18.37
C GLU A 1122 -16.81 43.47 -18.63
N ALA A 1123 -17.80 43.67 -17.75
CA ALA A 1123 -19.11 43.02 -17.85
C ALA A 1123 -19.85 43.39 -19.15
N THR A 1124 -20.12 42.39 -20.00
CA THR A 1124 -20.65 42.57 -21.36
C THR A 1124 -22.18 42.66 -21.44
N THR A 1125 -22.91 42.20 -20.42
CA THR A 1125 -24.37 42.37 -20.30
C THR A 1125 -24.75 43.28 -19.12
N ILE A 1126 -25.89 43.96 -19.26
CA ILE A 1126 -26.48 44.80 -18.20
C ILE A 1126 -26.78 43.96 -16.95
N GLU A 1127 -27.25 42.72 -17.13
CA GLU A 1127 -27.55 41.79 -16.04
C GLU A 1127 -26.29 41.34 -15.29
N MET A 1128 -25.20 41.03 -16.00
CA MET A 1128 -23.90 40.76 -15.38
C MET A 1128 -23.36 41.99 -14.64
N SER A 1129 -23.33 43.16 -15.29
CA SER A 1129 -22.85 44.41 -14.65
C SER A 1129 -23.67 44.77 -13.41
N LYS A 1130 -24.99 44.50 -13.42
CA LYS A 1130 -25.85 44.65 -12.23
C LYS A 1130 -25.50 43.62 -11.14
N ARG A 1131 -25.42 42.33 -11.46
CA ARG A 1131 -25.07 41.28 -10.49
C ARG A 1131 -23.73 41.55 -9.80
N VAL A 1132 -22.77 42.12 -10.52
CA VAL A 1132 -21.45 42.53 -9.97
C VAL A 1132 -21.56 43.76 -9.06
N LYS A 1133 -22.36 44.76 -9.44
CA LYS A 1133 -22.66 45.96 -8.63
C LYS A 1133 -23.61 45.74 -7.46
N GLU A 1134 -24.23 44.57 -7.38
CA GLU A 1134 -24.99 44.09 -6.22
C GLU A 1134 -24.15 43.14 -5.35
N PHE A 1135 -22.88 42.91 -5.71
CA PHE A 1135 -21.94 42.03 -5.02
C PHE A 1135 -20.74 42.79 -4.41
N ILE A 1136 -20.30 43.87 -5.08
CA ILE A 1136 -19.31 44.88 -4.60
C ILE A 1136 -20.03 45.94 -3.76
#